data_AF-A0A8C9QPD9-F1
#
_entry.id   AF-A0A8C9QPD9-F1
#
_cell.length_a   1.000
_cell.length_b   1.000
_cell.length_c   1.000
_cell.angle_alpha   90.00
_cell.angle_beta   90.00
_cell.angle_gamma   90.00
#
_symmetry.space_group_name_H-M   'P 1'
#
loop_
_entity.id
_entity.type
_entity.pdbx_description
1 polymer ?
#
loop_
_entity_poly.entity_id
_entity_poly.type
_entity_poly.pdbx_seq_one_letter_code
_entity_poly.pdbx_strand_id
1 'polypeptide(L)'
;MWALPVEIMHYCFALDQMHLTSKKVLVMEFCSGGSLLSQLEEPENAFGLPESEFLIVLQCVVHGMNHLRENGVVHRDIKPGNIMRVVGEDGRSIYKLTDFGAARELEDDEKFVSIYGTEEYLHPDMYERAVLKKPQQKSYGVTVDLWSIGVTFYHAATGSLPFVPFGGPRRNKRIMYKITTEKPVGAIAGVQSVEDGPIEWSYQLPSHCQLSEGLKTQLVPVLASILEANQDKCWGFDQFFAETTGILHRVAIHIFSLQQATVHRIYIHFYNTASIFFDEVEKQTQVSTECQQYFFQGHSLILEPSMKVVSFPPTTPDRPIFLISRCPEKTVGLLYKEPESPTMPTRFDILADFSFSKAVLGVIHQYLRIACSLQQCQELILQGFYCYIENVRLECTTVVHKSNILNMKLISCLHMEDKLSLLSQSPIEIPDLVDSRQKLKLTQEDLSIYITSIRKFQTKLDHLYVELSKHMEILTEDKSTQKMEVLSDKITIVHRQYRKDKASGKLNYNDEQIHKFEKINLSNNIKKVKSLFRDTCLQKYHECLSVAANWTSELHEIQTHLKEFTVYFIELLRDLQTCEEHHSKVLERVLLSLQQVPLMPQPTDNPVDNDHMVLRLNQLKDEMELVARELQHNNSLIESLGAMTMSPGV
;
A
#
# COMPACT_ATOMS: atom_id res chain seq x y z
N MET A 1 20.35 -18.77 -3.37
CA MET A 1 21.30 -19.52 -4.22
C MET A 1 20.69 -19.66 -5.61
N TRP A 2 20.87 -18.64 -6.45
CA TRP A 2 20.61 -18.64 -7.89
C TRP A 2 21.71 -17.77 -8.49
N ALA A 3 22.70 -18.39 -9.13
CA ALA A 3 23.71 -17.68 -9.88
C ALA A 3 23.08 -17.23 -11.19
N LEU A 4 22.65 -15.97 -11.27
CA LEU A 4 22.31 -15.36 -12.56
C LEU A 4 23.61 -15.20 -13.35
N PRO A 5 23.64 -15.59 -14.64
CA PRO A 5 24.82 -15.40 -15.48
C PRO A 5 25.11 -13.91 -15.60
N VAL A 6 26.37 -13.55 -15.36
CA VAL A 6 26.95 -12.18 -15.34
C VAL A 6 26.31 -11.25 -16.38
N GLU A 7 25.83 -10.09 -15.91
CA GLU A 7 24.98 -9.12 -16.61
C GLU A 7 25.78 -8.08 -17.43
N ILE A 8 26.95 -8.48 -17.93
CA ILE A 8 27.67 -7.75 -18.97
C ILE A 8 27.38 -8.44 -20.30
N MET A 9 27.43 -7.69 -21.41
CA MET A 9 27.38 -8.28 -22.74
C MET A 9 28.49 -9.33 -22.88
N HIS A 10 28.12 -10.61 -22.82
CA HIS A 10 29.07 -11.72 -22.77
C HIS A 10 29.38 -12.16 -24.21
N TYR A 11 30.65 -12.50 -24.46
CA TYR A 11 31.22 -13.03 -25.71
C TYR A 11 31.44 -12.02 -26.85
N CYS A 12 32.67 -11.52 -26.92
CA CYS A 12 33.28 -11.22 -28.22
C CYS A 12 33.55 -12.57 -28.91
N PHE A 13 32.66 -12.99 -29.83
CA PHE A 13 32.73 -14.33 -30.44
C PHE A 13 33.92 -14.50 -31.38
N ALA A 14 34.37 -13.40 -32.01
CA ALA A 14 35.57 -13.35 -32.83
C ALA A 14 35.97 -11.90 -33.12
N LEU A 15 37.29 -11.66 -33.18
CA LEU A 15 37.87 -10.56 -33.93
C LEU A 15 38.10 -11.07 -35.34
N ASP A 16 37.23 -10.71 -36.28
CA ASP A 16 37.38 -11.08 -37.68
C ASP A 16 37.98 -9.92 -38.47
N GLN A 17 38.81 -10.23 -39.44
CA GLN A 17 39.38 -9.26 -40.37
C GLN A 17 38.67 -9.46 -41.71
N MET A 18 37.84 -8.50 -42.12
CA MET A 18 37.19 -8.59 -43.43
C MET A 18 38.28 -8.68 -44.52
N HIS A 19 38.39 -9.85 -45.15
CA HIS A 19 39.44 -10.15 -46.14
C HIS A 19 39.53 -9.14 -47.30
N LEU A 20 38.44 -8.40 -47.57
CA LEU A 20 38.36 -7.39 -48.63
C LEU A 20 38.73 -5.96 -48.20
N THR A 21 38.66 -5.61 -46.91
CA THR A 21 38.82 -4.21 -46.45
C THR A 21 39.85 -4.00 -45.34
N SER A 22 40.44 -5.08 -44.80
CA SER A 22 41.37 -5.05 -43.66
C SER A 22 40.82 -4.40 -42.38
N LYS A 23 39.51 -4.11 -42.32
CA LYS A 23 38.86 -3.57 -41.12
C LYS A 23 38.66 -4.68 -40.08
N LYS A 24 38.97 -4.37 -38.82
CA LYS A 24 38.66 -5.24 -37.67
C LYS A 24 37.17 -5.14 -37.35
N VAL A 25 36.53 -6.29 -37.10
CA VAL A 25 35.12 -6.39 -36.74
C VAL A 25 35.00 -7.09 -35.38
N LEU A 26 34.09 -6.61 -34.54
CA LEU A 26 33.72 -7.25 -33.27
C LEU A 26 32.36 -7.94 -33.45
N VAL A 27 32.32 -9.26 -33.32
CA VAL A 27 31.07 -10.02 -33.31
C VAL A 27 30.61 -10.19 -31.88
N MET A 28 29.41 -9.71 -31.57
CA MET A 28 28.83 -9.70 -30.22
C MET A 28 27.39 -10.22 -30.25
N GLU A 29 26.81 -10.55 -29.09
CA GLU A 29 25.39 -10.95 -29.00
C GLU A 29 24.44 -9.89 -29.58
N PHE A 30 23.34 -10.31 -30.21
CA PHE A 30 22.34 -9.39 -30.75
C PHE A 30 21.22 -9.16 -29.73
N CYS A 31 21.12 -7.92 -29.22
CA CYS A 31 20.08 -7.53 -28.28
C CYS A 31 18.83 -7.00 -29.02
N SER A 32 17.86 -7.89 -29.27
CA SER A 32 16.64 -7.58 -30.04
C SER A 32 15.70 -6.57 -29.36
N GLY A 33 15.82 -6.35 -28.05
CA GLY A 33 15.01 -5.40 -27.28
C GLY A 33 15.45 -3.93 -27.41
N GLY A 34 16.47 -3.64 -28.21
CA GLY A 34 17.03 -2.30 -28.36
C GLY A 34 17.81 -1.86 -27.13
N SER A 35 17.88 -0.55 -26.90
CA SER A 35 18.55 0.05 -25.74
C SER A 35 17.53 0.54 -24.71
N LEU A 36 17.96 0.83 -23.49
CA LEU A 36 17.18 1.54 -22.49
C LEU A 36 16.72 2.91 -23.02
N LEU A 37 17.54 3.58 -23.83
CA LEU A 37 17.12 4.82 -24.51
C LEU A 37 15.90 4.58 -25.41
N SER A 38 15.88 3.47 -26.15
CA SER A 38 14.74 3.10 -26.99
C SER A 38 13.47 2.90 -26.15
N GLN A 39 13.60 2.31 -24.95
CA GLN A 39 12.47 2.16 -24.03
C GLN A 39 11.98 3.52 -23.50
N LEU A 40 12.89 4.43 -23.13
CA LEU A 40 12.54 5.77 -22.65
C LEU A 40 11.99 6.69 -23.76
N GLU A 41 12.29 6.40 -25.02
CA GLU A 41 11.71 7.12 -26.15
C GLU A 41 10.27 6.72 -26.46
N GLU A 42 9.78 5.59 -25.93
CA GLU A 42 8.39 5.19 -26.08
C GLU A 42 7.47 6.14 -25.30
N PRO A 43 6.36 6.63 -25.90
CA PRO A 43 5.47 7.60 -25.26
C PRO A 43 4.92 7.14 -23.90
N GLU A 44 4.71 5.84 -23.72
CA GLU A 44 4.27 5.24 -22.45
C GLU A 44 5.22 5.55 -21.29
N ASN A 45 6.52 5.66 -21.56
CA ASN A 45 7.58 5.89 -20.59
C ASN A 45 8.01 7.38 -20.52
N ALA A 46 7.25 8.30 -21.12
CA ALA A 46 7.57 9.72 -21.12
C ALA A 46 7.66 10.36 -19.71
N PHE A 47 7.06 9.71 -18.71
CA PHE A 47 7.10 10.12 -17.30
C PHE A 47 7.83 9.10 -16.40
N GLY A 48 8.75 8.34 -17.00
CA GLY A 48 9.55 7.31 -16.33
C GLY A 48 9.06 5.90 -16.62
N LEU A 49 9.87 4.92 -16.23
CA LEU A 49 9.52 3.50 -16.34
C LEU A 49 8.52 3.08 -15.24
N PRO A 50 7.72 2.02 -15.50
CA PRO A 50 7.02 1.31 -14.44
C PRO A 50 8.00 0.85 -13.36
N GLU A 51 7.57 0.86 -12.10
CA GLU A 51 8.44 0.58 -10.96
C GLU A 51 9.11 -0.81 -11.02
N SER A 52 8.40 -1.83 -11.49
CA SER A 52 8.95 -3.17 -11.69
C SER A 52 10.12 -3.19 -12.69
N GLU A 53 9.96 -2.45 -13.80
CA GLU A 53 10.99 -2.35 -14.84
C GLU A 53 12.18 -1.50 -14.35
N PHE A 54 11.91 -0.42 -13.60
CA PHE A 54 12.95 0.40 -12.98
C PHE A 54 13.83 -0.42 -12.03
N LEU A 55 13.24 -1.28 -11.20
CA LEU A 55 13.99 -2.16 -10.30
C LEU A 55 14.87 -3.17 -11.05
N ILE A 56 14.40 -3.67 -12.21
CA ILE A 56 15.21 -4.54 -13.07
C ILE A 56 16.38 -3.76 -13.68
N VAL A 57 16.16 -2.52 -14.15
CA VAL A 57 17.26 -1.65 -14.61
C VAL A 57 18.26 -1.39 -13.49
N LEU A 58 17.78 -1.04 -12.30
CA LEU A 58 18.63 -0.80 -11.12
C LEU A 58 19.48 -2.05 -10.82
N GLN A 59 18.85 -3.22 -10.75
CA GLN A 59 19.52 -4.49 -10.48
C GLN A 59 20.61 -4.78 -11.51
N CYS A 60 20.26 -4.79 -12.79
CA CYS A 60 21.19 -5.18 -13.85
C CYS A 60 22.35 -4.19 -14.02
N VAL A 61 22.08 -2.89 -13.90
CA VAL A 61 23.14 -1.88 -13.98
C VAL A 61 24.08 -1.98 -12.77
N VAL A 62 23.55 -2.18 -11.56
CA VAL A 62 24.37 -2.30 -10.34
C VAL A 62 25.29 -3.52 -10.43
N HIS A 63 24.79 -4.69 -10.81
CA HIS A 63 25.64 -5.88 -10.95
C HIS A 63 26.63 -5.76 -12.10
N GLY A 64 26.21 -5.20 -13.26
CA GLY A 64 27.11 -4.94 -14.38
C GLY A 64 28.28 -4.04 -13.95
N MET A 65 28.00 -3.00 -13.17
CA MET A 65 29.02 -2.10 -12.63
C MET A 65 29.90 -2.76 -11.57
N ASN A 66 29.34 -3.58 -10.68
CA ASN A 66 30.13 -4.34 -9.72
C ASN A 66 31.11 -5.27 -10.44
N HIS A 67 30.66 -5.93 -11.50
CA HIS A 67 31.53 -6.78 -12.32
C HIS A 67 32.65 -6.00 -13.00
N LEU A 68 32.38 -4.81 -13.56
CA LEU A 68 33.44 -3.96 -14.13
C LEU A 68 34.49 -3.58 -13.08
N ARG A 69 34.04 -3.20 -11.88
CA ARG A 69 34.91 -2.83 -10.76
C ARG A 69 35.75 -4.00 -10.26
N GLU A 70 35.17 -5.20 -10.11
CA GLU A 70 35.91 -6.41 -9.75
C GLU A 70 37.02 -6.76 -10.75
N ASN A 71 36.90 -6.30 -11.99
CA ASN A 71 37.91 -6.47 -13.05
C ASN A 71 38.79 -5.22 -13.26
N GLY A 72 38.69 -4.19 -12.40
CA GLY A 72 39.48 -2.96 -12.52
C GLY A 72 39.15 -2.11 -13.76
N VAL A 73 37.95 -2.22 -14.31
CA VAL A 73 37.52 -1.51 -15.52
C VAL A 73 36.58 -0.36 -15.18
N VAL A 74 36.86 0.83 -15.71
CA VAL A 74 35.96 2.00 -15.66
C VAL A 74 35.38 2.23 -17.05
N HIS A 75 34.05 2.39 -17.16
CA HIS A 75 33.37 2.46 -18.45
C HIS A 75 33.41 3.85 -19.08
N ARG A 76 33.20 4.92 -18.30
CA ARG A 76 33.28 6.35 -18.68
C ARG A 76 32.25 6.87 -19.69
N ASP A 77 31.29 6.06 -20.13
CA ASP A 77 30.19 6.50 -21.01
C ASP A 77 28.90 5.72 -20.72
N ILE A 78 28.56 5.56 -19.43
CA ILE A 78 27.31 4.93 -19.02
C ILE A 78 26.16 5.88 -19.35
N LYS A 79 25.21 5.41 -20.15
CA LYS A 79 24.01 6.15 -20.55
C LYS A 79 22.95 5.17 -21.03
N PRO A 80 21.67 5.57 -21.10
CA PRO A 80 20.60 4.70 -21.59
C PRO A 80 20.86 4.07 -22.98
N GLY A 81 21.61 4.76 -23.85
CA GLY A 81 21.97 4.24 -25.18
C GLY A 81 22.97 3.08 -25.16
N ASN A 82 23.75 2.94 -24.09
CA ASN A 82 24.78 1.90 -23.90
C ASN A 82 24.32 0.80 -22.92
N ILE A 83 23.03 0.80 -22.58
CA ILE A 83 22.39 -0.22 -21.75
C ILE A 83 21.42 -0.97 -22.67
N MET A 84 21.80 -2.15 -23.12
CA MET A 84 21.01 -2.95 -24.04
C MET A 84 19.97 -3.78 -23.30
N ARG A 85 18.83 -4.04 -23.94
CA ARG A 85 17.75 -4.85 -23.39
C ARG A 85 17.62 -6.16 -24.18
N VAL A 86 17.51 -7.26 -23.46
CA VAL A 86 17.06 -8.55 -23.98
C VAL A 86 15.87 -9.05 -23.15
N VAL A 87 15.10 -9.96 -23.71
CA VAL A 87 14.00 -10.63 -23.00
C VAL A 87 14.49 -12.01 -22.62
N GLY A 88 14.52 -12.29 -21.31
CA GLY A 88 14.89 -13.59 -20.76
C GLY A 88 13.86 -14.67 -21.10
N GLU A 89 14.21 -15.92 -20.84
CA GLU A 89 13.34 -17.08 -21.11
C GLU A 89 12.03 -17.05 -20.31
N ASP A 90 12.04 -16.39 -19.16
CA ASP A 90 10.88 -16.17 -18.29
C ASP A 90 10.04 -14.94 -18.69
N GLY A 91 10.39 -14.27 -19.79
CA GLY A 91 9.71 -13.08 -20.30
C GLY A 91 10.12 -11.77 -19.62
N ARG A 92 11.00 -11.79 -18.61
CA ARG A 92 11.48 -10.58 -17.95
C ARG A 92 12.58 -9.90 -18.76
N SER A 93 12.68 -8.58 -18.64
CA SER A 93 13.80 -7.83 -19.21
C SER A 93 15.11 -8.21 -18.50
N ILE A 94 16.19 -8.25 -19.27
CA ILE A 94 17.56 -8.30 -18.75
C ILE A 94 18.32 -7.16 -19.43
N TYR A 95 18.95 -6.31 -18.63
CA TYR A 95 19.74 -5.20 -19.14
C TYR A 95 21.24 -5.52 -19.08
N LYS A 96 21.98 -5.06 -20.08
CA LYS A 96 23.40 -5.37 -20.25
C LYS A 96 24.18 -4.13 -20.68
N LEU A 97 25.33 -3.90 -20.07
CA LEU A 97 26.25 -2.83 -20.47
C LEU A 97 26.98 -3.19 -21.78
N THR A 98 27.16 -2.20 -22.67
CA THR A 98 27.88 -2.33 -23.94
C THR A 98 28.65 -1.04 -24.27
N ASP A 99 29.37 -1.05 -25.40
CA ASP A 99 30.15 0.08 -25.92
C ASP A 99 31.29 0.53 -24.98
N PHE A 100 32.22 -0.39 -24.77
CA PHE A 100 33.46 -0.17 -24.02
C PHE A 100 34.52 0.61 -24.81
N GLY A 101 34.16 1.30 -25.91
CA GLY A 101 35.10 2.10 -26.70
C GLY A 101 35.73 3.25 -25.91
N ALA A 102 35.05 3.68 -24.85
CA ALA A 102 35.53 4.64 -23.87
C ALA A 102 36.09 3.99 -22.59
N ALA A 103 36.13 2.67 -22.46
CA ALA A 103 36.56 2.04 -21.21
C ALA A 103 38.08 2.12 -20.99
N ARG A 104 38.52 1.96 -19.74
CA ARG A 104 39.94 1.91 -19.36
C ARG A 104 40.13 1.10 -18.09
N GLU A 105 41.21 0.32 -18.03
CA GLU A 105 41.70 -0.31 -16.80
C GLU A 105 42.32 0.76 -15.89
N LEU A 106 41.84 0.85 -14.65
CA LEU A 106 42.29 1.81 -13.64
C LEU A 106 42.26 1.15 -12.26
N GLU A 107 43.26 1.43 -11.44
CA GLU A 107 43.20 1.15 -9.99
C GLU A 107 42.31 2.18 -9.28
N ASP A 108 41.81 1.85 -8.08
CA ASP A 108 40.77 2.62 -7.37
C ASP A 108 41.15 4.08 -7.05
N ASP A 109 42.44 4.35 -6.86
CA ASP A 109 43.01 5.68 -6.62
C ASP A 109 43.65 6.31 -7.87
N GLU A 110 43.67 5.59 -9.00
CA GLU A 110 44.26 6.07 -10.24
C GLU A 110 43.36 7.13 -10.90
N LYS A 111 44.01 8.19 -11.39
CA LYS A 111 43.33 9.29 -12.07
C LYS A 111 43.69 9.35 -13.55
N PHE A 112 42.72 9.72 -14.38
CA PHE A 112 42.91 9.76 -15.83
C PHE A 112 42.70 11.16 -16.44
N VAL A 113 43.08 11.27 -17.73
CA VAL A 113 43.15 12.54 -18.49
C VAL A 113 42.36 12.48 -19.82
N SER A 114 42.09 11.30 -20.37
CA SER A 114 41.41 11.15 -21.67
C SER A 114 39.91 11.47 -21.62
N ILE A 115 39.37 12.00 -22.73
CA ILE A 115 38.02 12.56 -22.83
C ILE A 115 37.13 11.69 -23.73
N TYR A 116 36.04 11.17 -23.16
CA TYR A 116 34.96 10.47 -23.88
C TYR A 116 33.63 10.71 -23.15
N GLY A 117 32.50 10.60 -23.85
CA GLY A 117 31.18 10.56 -23.25
C GLY A 117 30.12 11.47 -23.90
N THR A 118 28.87 11.28 -23.48
CA THR A 118 27.70 11.99 -24.02
C THR A 118 27.34 13.21 -23.18
N GLU A 119 27.21 14.40 -23.79
CA GLU A 119 27.16 15.71 -23.12
C GLU A 119 26.21 15.76 -21.90
N GLU A 120 25.04 15.13 -22.00
CA GLU A 120 23.99 15.18 -20.97
C GLU A 120 24.26 14.31 -19.72
N TYR A 121 25.19 13.34 -19.81
CA TYR A 121 25.47 12.35 -18.76
C TYR A 121 26.87 12.51 -18.15
N LEU A 122 27.66 13.46 -18.66
CA LEU A 122 29.02 13.68 -18.21
C LEU A 122 29.07 14.35 -16.84
N HIS A 123 30.02 13.90 -16.01
CA HIS A 123 30.41 14.59 -14.78
C HIS A 123 30.84 16.04 -15.09
N PRO A 124 30.51 17.04 -14.24
CA PRO A 124 30.81 18.44 -14.50
C PRO A 124 32.29 18.73 -14.84
N ASP A 125 33.22 18.12 -14.10
CA ASP A 125 34.66 18.29 -14.39
C ASP A 125 35.04 17.72 -15.78
N MET A 126 34.40 16.63 -16.23
CA MET A 126 34.63 16.08 -17.57
C MET A 126 33.98 16.96 -18.63
N TYR A 127 32.78 17.49 -18.35
CA TYR A 127 32.06 18.39 -19.23
C TYR A 127 32.85 19.68 -19.52
N GLU A 128 33.48 20.28 -18.50
CA GLU A 128 34.30 21.49 -18.66
C GLU A 128 35.40 21.32 -19.71
N ARG A 129 36.04 20.15 -19.70
CA ARG A 129 37.12 19.82 -20.60
C ARG A 129 36.61 19.38 -21.97
N ALA A 130 35.66 18.45 -22.00
CA ALA A 130 35.15 17.82 -23.22
C ALA A 130 34.36 18.79 -24.09
N VAL A 131 33.53 19.61 -23.45
CA VAL A 131 32.52 20.41 -24.11
C VAL A 131 32.91 21.88 -24.16
N LEU A 132 33.44 22.44 -23.06
CA LEU A 132 33.87 23.84 -23.01
C LEU A 132 35.33 24.05 -23.44
N LYS A 133 36.09 22.96 -23.68
CA LYS A 133 37.49 22.98 -24.16
C LYS A 133 38.43 23.84 -23.30
N LYS A 134 38.18 23.93 -21.99
CA LYS A 134 39.04 24.69 -21.07
C LYS A 134 40.28 23.88 -20.64
N PRO A 135 41.41 24.56 -20.35
CA PRO A 135 42.65 23.93 -19.90
C PRO A 135 42.52 23.31 -18.50
N GLN A 136 43.29 22.24 -18.27
CA GLN A 136 43.13 21.30 -17.16
C GLN A 136 43.45 21.92 -15.79
N GLN A 137 42.53 21.80 -14.83
CA GLN A 137 42.78 22.11 -13.42
C GLN A 137 42.65 20.90 -12.49
N LYS A 138 41.95 19.83 -12.91
CA LYS A 138 41.67 18.65 -12.08
C LYS A 138 41.83 17.33 -12.85
N SER A 139 42.07 16.27 -12.10
CA SER A 139 42.24 14.88 -12.52
C SER A 139 40.98 14.07 -12.14
N TYR A 140 40.51 13.18 -13.03
CA TYR A 140 39.25 12.43 -12.84
C TYR A 140 39.48 11.13 -12.09
N GLY A 141 38.67 10.83 -11.08
CA GLY A 141 38.67 9.53 -10.38
C GLY A 141 37.62 8.57 -10.92
N VAL A 142 37.56 7.37 -10.36
CA VAL A 142 36.61 6.30 -10.73
C VAL A 142 35.13 6.69 -10.49
N THR A 143 34.87 7.69 -9.64
CA THR A 143 33.52 8.16 -9.27
C THR A 143 32.76 8.87 -10.40
N VAL A 144 33.41 9.16 -11.54
CA VAL A 144 32.73 9.74 -12.72
C VAL A 144 31.60 8.85 -13.25
N ASP A 145 31.75 7.53 -13.14
CA ASP A 145 30.72 6.58 -13.57
C ASP A 145 29.48 6.66 -12.67
N LEU A 146 29.65 6.95 -11.37
CA LEU A 146 28.54 7.13 -10.43
C LEU A 146 27.65 8.32 -10.80
N TRP A 147 28.24 9.41 -11.31
CA TRP A 147 27.47 10.54 -11.83
C TRP A 147 26.63 10.15 -13.04
N SER A 148 27.24 9.48 -14.02
CA SER A 148 26.55 9.03 -15.23
C SER A 148 25.43 8.02 -14.93
N ILE A 149 25.65 7.14 -13.93
CA ILE A 149 24.63 6.23 -13.39
C ILE A 149 23.51 7.03 -12.72
N GLY A 150 23.82 8.02 -11.90
CA GLY A 150 22.82 8.87 -11.25
C GLY A 150 21.92 9.60 -12.25
N VAL A 151 22.50 10.17 -13.31
CA VAL A 151 21.73 10.81 -14.40
C VAL A 151 20.87 9.78 -15.13
N THR A 152 21.41 8.57 -15.35
CA THR A 152 20.70 7.46 -16.00
C THR A 152 19.50 6.98 -15.17
N PHE A 153 19.68 6.78 -13.85
CA PHE A 153 18.59 6.37 -12.96
C PHE A 153 17.53 7.46 -12.80
N TYR A 154 17.93 8.73 -12.70
CA TYR A 154 16.96 9.83 -12.72
C TYR A 154 16.14 9.85 -14.01
N HIS A 155 16.81 9.68 -15.17
CA HIS A 155 16.14 9.64 -16.47
C HIS A 155 15.21 8.42 -16.58
N ALA A 156 15.63 7.26 -16.10
CA ALA A 156 14.79 6.06 -16.06
C ALA A 156 13.57 6.22 -15.14
N ALA A 157 13.74 6.88 -13.99
CA ALA A 157 12.66 7.11 -13.02
C ALA A 157 11.64 8.17 -13.49
N THR A 158 12.06 9.16 -14.27
CA THR A 158 11.23 10.35 -14.57
C THR A 158 10.92 10.56 -16.04
N GLY A 159 11.62 9.88 -16.96
CA GLY A 159 11.52 10.11 -18.40
C GLY A 159 12.16 11.42 -18.86
N SER A 160 12.78 12.17 -17.96
CA SER A 160 13.44 13.46 -18.22
C SER A 160 14.84 13.52 -17.62
N LEU A 161 15.71 14.35 -18.19
CA LEU A 161 17.04 14.59 -17.62
C LEU A 161 16.94 15.41 -16.32
N PRO A 162 17.84 15.20 -15.34
CA PRO A 162 17.84 15.94 -14.07
C PRO A 162 18.25 17.40 -14.24
N PHE A 163 19.15 17.71 -15.17
CA PHE A 163 19.72 19.05 -15.35
C PHE A 163 19.41 19.57 -16.74
N VAL A 164 18.55 20.59 -16.81
CA VAL A 164 18.02 21.09 -18.09
C VAL A 164 18.08 22.61 -18.11
N PRO A 165 18.99 23.23 -18.89
CA PRO A 165 18.98 24.66 -19.12
C PRO A 165 17.85 25.05 -20.10
N PHE A 166 17.46 26.32 -20.09
CA PHE A 166 16.49 26.82 -21.07
C PHE A 166 17.03 26.62 -22.50
N GLY A 167 16.19 26.11 -23.39
CA GLY A 167 16.56 25.76 -24.76
C GLY A 167 17.31 24.43 -24.92
N GLY A 168 17.60 23.73 -23.82
CA GLY A 168 18.15 22.38 -23.80
C GLY A 168 19.67 22.29 -23.64
N PRO A 169 20.18 21.16 -23.13
CA PRO A 169 21.56 21.01 -22.66
C PRO A 169 22.62 21.22 -23.75
N ARG A 170 22.33 20.82 -24.99
CA ARG A 170 23.25 20.97 -26.14
C ARG A 170 23.35 22.40 -26.66
N ARG A 171 22.26 23.19 -26.54
CA ARG A 171 22.22 24.57 -27.02
C ARG A 171 22.86 25.51 -26.01
N ASN A 172 22.61 25.29 -24.72
CA ASN A 172 23.06 26.19 -23.67
C ASN A 172 24.12 25.55 -22.75
N LYS A 173 25.27 25.23 -23.35
CA LYS A 173 26.39 24.51 -22.72
C LYS A 173 26.96 25.21 -21.49
N ARG A 174 26.96 26.55 -21.50
CA ARG A 174 27.44 27.37 -20.38
C ARG A 174 26.53 27.24 -19.16
N ILE A 175 25.21 27.32 -19.36
CA ILE A 175 24.25 27.18 -18.25
C ILE A 175 24.19 25.72 -17.80
N MET A 176 24.32 24.74 -18.69
CA MET A 176 24.45 23.33 -18.29
C MET A 176 25.61 23.10 -17.32
N TYR A 177 26.79 23.65 -17.64
CA TYR A 177 27.94 23.58 -16.74
C TYR A 177 27.69 24.31 -15.41
N LYS A 178 27.03 25.49 -15.46
CA LYS A 178 26.63 26.22 -14.25
C LYS A 178 25.69 25.40 -13.36
N ILE A 179 24.64 24.81 -13.93
CA ILE A 179 23.68 23.97 -13.19
C ILE A 179 24.38 22.78 -12.53
N THR A 180 25.30 22.11 -13.24
CA THR A 180 25.94 20.91 -12.70
C THR A 180 27.02 21.20 -11.65
N THR A 181 27.61 22.41 -11.67
CA THR A 181 28.68 22.80 -10.72
C THR A 181 28.20 23.61 -9.52
N GLU A 182 27.23 24.51 -9.70
CA GLU A 182 26.67 25.34 -8.63
C GLU A 182 25.49 24.66 -7.91
N LYS A 183 25.28 23.36 -8.16
CA LYS A 183 24.21 22.57 -7.57
C LYS A 183 24.30 22.56 -6.04
N PRO A 184 23.21 22.87 -5.31
CA PRO A 184 23.14 22.69 -3.87
C PRO A 184 23.34 21.23 -3.44
N VAL A 185 23.88 21.04 -2.23
CA VAL A 185 24.00 19.70 -1.62
C VAL A 185 22.61 19.09 -1.45
N GLY A 186 22.45 17.83 -1.85
CA GLY A 186 21.17 17.11 -1.76
C GLY A 186 20.20 17.35 -2.92
N ALA A 187 20.41 18.38 -3.76
CA ALA A 187 19.57 18.58 -4.94
C ALA A 187 19.85 17.48 -5.98
N ILE A 188 18.79 16.88 -6.51
CA ILE A 188 18.86 15.79 -7.52
C ILE A 188 18.50 16.26 -8.93
N ALA A 189 17.89 17.45 -9.06
CA ALA A 189 17.55 18.05 -10.34
C ALA A 189 17.63 19.58 -10.29
N GLY A 190 17.86 20.20 -11.44
CA GLY A 190 17.94 21.64 -11.64
C GLY A 190 17.45 22.02 -13.03
N VAL A 191 16.33 22.73 -13.11
CA VAL A 191 15.69 23.09 -14.38
C VAL A 191 15.59 24.61 -14.51
N GLN A 192 15.92 25.14 -15.68
CA GLN A 192 15.70 26.54 -16.01
C GLN A 192 14.55 26.65 -17.01
N SER A 193 13.39 27.12 -16.53
CA SER A 193 12.14 27.15 -17.27
C SER A 193 12.05 28.30 -18.30
N VAL A 194 12.74 29.41 -18.05
CA VAL A 194 12.73 30.62 -18.89
C VAL A 194 14.15 31.11 -19.20
N GLU A 195 14.31 31.78 -20.34
CA GLU A 195 15.60 32.35 -20.75
C GLU A 195 16.12 33.32 -19.69
N ASP A 196 17.39 33.17 -19.30
CA ASP A 196 18.06 33.93 -18.24
C ASP A 196 17.34 33.96 -16.87
N GLY A 197 16.38 33.05 -16.64
CA GLY A 197 15.69 32.89 -15.36
C GLY A 197 16.50 32.16 -14.29
N PRO A 198 15.98 32.08 -13.06
CA PRO A 198 16.60 31.29 -12.00
C PRO A 198 16.57 29.79 -12.32
N ILE A 199 17.49 29.04 -11.70
CA ILE A 199 17.48 27.58 -11.75
C ILE A 199 16.58 27.08 -10.61
N GLU A 200 15.56 26.32 -10.95
CA GLU A 200 14.65 25.67 -10.01
C GLU A 200 15.27 24.34 -9.56
N TRP A 201 15.70 24.27 -8.30
CA TRP A 201 16.31 23.07 -7.71
C TRP A 201 15.24 22.17 -7.08
N SER A 202 15.32 20.87 -7.34
CA SER A 202 14.49 19.86 -6.69
C SER A 202 15.31 18.88 -5.87
N TYR A 203 14.75 18.49 -4.72
CA TYR A 203 15.30 17.52 -3.76
C TYR A 203 14.49 16.22 -3.73
N GLN A 204 13.41 16.16 -4.50
CA GLN A 204 12.50 15.03 -4.59
C GLN A 204 12.23 14.68 -6.05
N LEU A 205 11.84 13.44 -6.29
CA LEU A 205 11.38 13.02 -7.60
C LEU A 205 10.03 13.69 -7.92
N PRO A 206 9.76 14.06 -9.18
CA PRO A 206 8.52 14.73 -9.55
C PRO A 206 7.28 13.91 -9.20
N SER A 207 6.16 14.58 -8.90
CA SER A 207 4.90 13.91 -8.54
C SER A 207 4.30 13.05 -9.65
N HIS A 208 4.65 13.31 -10.91
CA HIS A 208 4.23 12.53 -12.07
C HIS A 208 5.05 11.24 -12.28
N CYS A 209 6.14 11.05 -11.53
CA CYS A 209 6.96 9.84 -11.55
C CYS A 209 6.14 8.62 -11.13
N GLN A 210 6.29 7.52 -11.87
CA GLN A 210 5.53 6.28 -11.66
C GLN A 210 5.98 5.47 -10.42
N LEU A 211 7.09 5.84 -9.78
CA LEU A 211 7.57 5.15 -8.59
C LEU A 211 6.69 5.46 -7.37
N SER A 212 6.44 4.45 -6.56
CA SER A 212 5.77 4.54 -5.27
C SER A 212 6.56 5.43 -4.31
N GLU A 213 5.87 6.05 -3.36
CA GLU A 213 6.52 6.88 -2.34
C GLU A 213 7.55 6.05 -1.55
N GLY A 214 7.20 4.81 -1.21
CA GLY A 214 8.11 3.85 -0.59
C GLY A 214 9.44 3.71 -1.33
N LEU A 215 9.43 3.53 -2.65
CA LEU A 215 10.69 3.45 -3.40
C LEU A 215 11.38 4.81 -3.55
N LYS A 216 10.63 5.90 -3.71
CA LYS A 216 11.19 7.27 -3.78
C LYS A 216 12.02 7.59 -2.54
N THR A 217 11.53 7.26 -1.35
CA THR A 217 12.26 7.50 -0.09
C THR A 217 13.60 6.76 -0.02
N GLN A 218 13.72 5.60 -0.68
CA GLN A 218 14.96 4.84 -0.73
C GLN A 218 15.91 5.33 -1.83
N LEU A 219 15.36 5.72 -2.99
CA LEU A 219 16.15 6.10 -4.17
C LEU A 219 16.71 7.52 -4.11
N VAL A 220 15.95 8.48 -3.57
CA VAL A 220 16.37 9.89 -3.52
C VAL A 220 17.69 10.10 -2.78
N PRO A 221 17.95 9.49 -1.61
CA PRO A 221 19.25 9.58 -0.93
C PRO A 221 20.41 9.05 -1.78
N VAL A 222 20.20 7.96 -2.51
CA VAL A 222 21.21 7.40 -3.43
C VAL A 222 21.53 8.41 -4.53
N LEU A 223 20.49 8.93 -5.22
CA LEU A 223 20.64 9.93 -6.29
C LEU A 223 21.35 11.19 -5.79
N ALA A 224 20.94 11.71 -4.63
CA ALA A 224 21.53 12.91 -4.03
C ALA A 224 23.02 12.76 -3.73
N SER A 225 23.45 11.54 -3.40
CA SER A 225 24.83 11.25 -2.98
C SER A 225 25.76 10.94 -4.15
N ILE A 226 25.25 10.36 -5.24
CA ILE A 226 26.04 10.06 -6.46
C ILE A 226 26.00 11.18 -7.49
N LEU A 227 24.96 12.03 -7.46
CA LEU A 227 24.91 13.29 -8.20
C LEU A 227 25.60 14.40 -7.40
N GLU A 228 26.82 14.16 -6.90
CA GLU A 228 27.60 15.15 -6.16
C GLU A 228 28.86 15.52 -6.96
N ALA A 229 29.00 16.80 -7.27
CA ALA A 229 30.10 17.30 -8.10
C ALA A 229 31.42 17.36 -7.31
N ASN A 230 31.34 17.52 -5.99
CA ASN A 230 32.50 17.45 -5.13
C ASN A 230 32.85 16.00 -4.81
N GLN A 231 33.96 15.51 -5.36
CA GLN A 231 34.44 14.14 -5.16
C GLN A 231 34.63 13.75 -3.69
N ASP A 232 34.97 14.70 -2.80
CA ASP A 232 35.18 14.40 -1.37
C ASP A 232 33.86 14.15 -0.62
N LYS A 233 32.73 14.61 -1.17
CA LYS A 233 31.38 14.44 -0.60
C LYS A 233 30.57 13.37 -1.33
N CYS A 234 31.01 12.95 -2.50
CA CYS A 234 30.37 11.90 -3.29
C CYS A 234 30.59 10.53 -2.64
N TRP A 235 29.61 9.64 -2.76
CA TRP A 235 29.79 8.26 -2.31
C TRP A 235 30.88 7.54 -3.11
N GLY A 236 31.60 6.64 -2.44
CA GLY A 236 32.39 5.62 -3.10
C GLY A 236 31.52 4.46 -3.60
N PHE A 237 32.10 3.60 -4.44
CA PHE A 237 31.40 2.43 -5.00
C PHE A 237 30.92 1.46 -3.92
N ASP A 238 31.71 1.19 -2.88
CA ASP A 238 31.33 0.22 -1.85
C ASP A 238 30.06 0.64 -1.12
N GLN A 239 29.94 1.93 -0.78
CA GLN A 239 28.73 2.49 -0.20
C GLN A 239 27.56 2.47 -1.18
N PHE A 240 27.80 2.86 -2.44
CA PHE A 240 26.77 2.79 -3.49
C PHE A 240 26.22 1.37 -3.67
N PHE A 241 27.07 0.35 -3.72
CA PHE A 241 26.65 -1.04 -3.85
C PHE A 241 25.92 -1.54 -2.61
N ALA A 242 26.41 -1.22 -1.40
CA ALA A 242 25.75 -1.60 -0.16
C ALA A 242 24.31 -1.04 -0.09
N GLU A 243 24.14 0.24 -0.40
CA GLU A 243 22.84 0.91 -0.34
C GLU A 243 21.88 0.42 -1.43
N THR A 244 22.33 0.33 -2.69
CA THR A 244 21.48 -0.16 -3.79
C THR A 244 21.11 -1.63 -3.63
N THR A 245 22.04 -2.46 -3.16
CA THR A 245 21.79 -3.87 -2.84
C THR A 245 20.85 -4.00 -1.64
N GLY A 246 20.93 -3.07 -0.67
CA GLY A 246 19.97 -2.93 0.41
C GLY A 246 18.55 -2.70 -0.12
N ILE A 247 18.37 -1.81 -1.11
CA ILE A 247 17.07 -1.58 -1.77
C ILE A 247 16.57 -2.85 -2.47
N LEU A 248 17.42 -3.51 -3.25
CA LEU A 248 17.06 -4.69 -4.04
C LEU A 248 16.70 -5.92 -3.19
N HIS A 249 17.22 -6.02 -1.96
CA HIS A 249 16.91 -7.10 -1.03
C HIS A 249 15.65 -6.87 -0.16
N ARG A 250 14.96 -5.74 -0.33
CA ARG A 250 13.70 -5.48 0.35
C ARG A 250 12.55 -6.14 -0.40
N VAL A 251 11.60 -6.67 0.37
CA VAL A 251 10.31 -7.08 -0.14
C VAL A 251 9.35 -5.89 -0.10
N ALA A 252 8.42 -5.86 -1.05
CA ALA A 252 7.38 -4.86 -1.09
C ALA A 252 6.07 -5.43 -0.51
N ILE A 253 5.54 -4.75 0.51
CA ILE A 253 4.23 -5.07 1.10
C ILE A 253 3.25 -3.99 0.68
N HIS A 254 2.14 -4.40 0.06
CA HIS A 254 1.10 -3.49 -0.41
C HIS A 254 0.09 -3.25 0.71
N ILE A 255 -0.15 -1.98 1.02
CA ILE A 255 -1.10 -1.56 2.06
C ILE A 255 -2.09 -0.58 1.46
N PHE A 256 -3.35 -0.72 1.86
CA PHE A 256 -4.39 0.25 1.57
C PHE A 256 -4.91 0.86 2.87
N SER A 257 -4.67 2.16 3.09
CA SER A 257 -5.24 2.89 4.23
C SER A 257 -6.69 3.23 3.92
N LEU A 258 -7.62 2.51 4.55
CA LEU A 258 -9.03 2.53 4.14
C LEU A 258 -9.69 3.90 4.37
N GLN A 259 -9.49 4.50 5.54
CA GLN A 259 -10.12 5.77 5.91
C GLN A 259 -9.51 6.97 5.16
N GLN A 260 -8.19 6.91 4.92
CA GLN A 260 -7.47 7.93 4.14
C GLN A 260 -7.66 7.74 2.63
N ALA A 261 -8.10 6.56 2.18
CA ALA A 261 -8.20 6.16 0.78
C ALA A 261 -6.88 6.29 0.00
N THR A 262 -5.79 5.79 0.59
CA THR A 262 -4.44 5.90 0.04
C THR A 262 -3.75 4.54 -0.09
N VAL A 263 -3.00 4.36 -1.19
CA VAL A 263 -2.22 3.16 -1.49
C VAL A 263 -0.77 3.39 -1.07
N HIS A 264 -0.18 2.42 -0.37
CA HIS A 264 1.19 2.47 0.13
C HIS A 264 1.94 1.20 -0.23
N ARG A 265 3.24 1.35 -0.47
CA ARG A 265 4.15 0.23 -0.75
C ARG A 265 5.31 0.29 0.21
N ILE A 266 5.32 -0.63 1.17
CA ILE A 266 6.31 -0.67 2.23
C ILE A 266 7.49 -1.54 1.79
N TYR A 267 8.66 -0.93 1.63
CA TYR A 267 9.90 -1.63 1.29
C TYR A 267 10.67 -2.00 2.56
N ILE A 268 10.64 -3.27 2.91
CA ILE A 268 11.19 -3.78 4.19
C ILE A 268 11.95 -5.08 3.97
N HIS A 269 12.96 -5.39 4.79
CA HIS A 269 13.65 -6.67 4.67
C HIS A 269 12.80 -7.81 5.23
N PHE A 270 12.88 -8.99 4.60
CA PHE A 270 12.14 -10.18 5.02
C PHE A 270 12.45 -10.63 6.47
N TYR A 271 13.63 -10.29 6.98
CA TYR A 271 14.06 -10.62 8.35
C TYR A 271 13.74 -9.52 9.37
N ASN A 272 13.16 -8.39 8.96
CA ASN A 272 12.67 -7.38 9.91
C ASN A 272 11.43 -7.90 10.65
N THR A 273 11.16 -7.30 11.80
CA THR A 273 10.02 -7.64 12.65
C THR A 273 8.79 -6.80 12.29
N ALA A 274 7.61 -7.24 12.74
CA ALA A 274 6.37 -6.48 12.60
C ALA A 274 6.44 -5.11 13.28
N SER A 275 7.19 -4.96 14.38
CA SER A 275 7.44 -3.64 14.99
C SER A 275 8.06 -2.64 14.00
N ILE A 276 9.07 -3.05 13.24
CA ILE A 276 9.71 -2.19 12.22
C ILE A 276 8.73 -1.88 11.09
N PHE A 277 7.88 -2.86 10.74
CA PHE A 277 6.82 -2.66 9.76
C PHE A 277 5.81 -1.60 10.22
N PHE A 278 5.37 -1.62 11.48
CA PHE A 278 4.45 -0.62 12.04
C PHE A 278 5.04 0.80 11.96
N ASP A 279 6.32 0.95 12.31
CA ASP A 279 7.04 2.23 12.22
C ASP A 279 7.10 2.73 10.76
N GLU A 280 7.33 1.83 9.81
CA GLU A 280 7.41 2.19 8.39
C GLU A 280 6.03 2.55 7.81
N VAL A 281 4.97 1.90 8.29
CA VAL A 281 3.58 2.27 7.98
C VAL A 281 3.26 3.64 8.55
N GLU A 282 3.64 3.94 9.79
CA GLU A 282 3.43 5.24 10.43
C GLU A 282 4.12 6.36 9.66
N LYS A 283 5.35 6.16 9.18
CA LYS A 283 6.05 7.18 8.37
C LYS A 283 5.29 7.58 7.11
N GLN A 284 4.64 6.63 6.42
CA GLN A 284 3.93 6.91 5.17
C GLN A 284 2.47 7.34 5.38
N THR A 285 1.81 6.81 6.41
CA THR A 285 0.37 7.03 6.67
C THR A 285 0.08 8.07 7.73
N GLN A 286 1.05 8.38 8.59
CA GLN A 286 0.89 9.18 9.83
C GLN A 286 -0.10 8.57 10.83
N VAL A 287 -0.51 7.31 10.65
CA VAL A 287 -1.33 6.57 11.63
C VAL A 287 -0.40 5.96 12.67
N SER A 288 -0.58 6.35 13.93
CA SER A 288 0.27 5.87 15.03
C SER A 288 0.18 4.36 15.21
N THR A 289 1.30 3.72 15.55
CA THR A 289 1.38 2.26 15.77
C THR A 289 0.27 1.69 16.69
N GLU A 290 -0.19 2.44 17.70
CA GLU A 290 -1.25 2.03 18.63
C GLU A 290 -2.67 2.03 18.01
N CYS A 291 -2.90 2.88 17.01
CA CYS A 291 -4.18 2.98 16.30
C CYS A 291 -4.27 1.99 15.13
N GLN A 292 -3.16 1.38 14.69
CA GLN A 292 -3.12 0.51 13.49
C GLN A 292 -3.86 -0.83 13.69
N GLN A 293 -4.81 -1.13 12.82
CA GLN A 293 -5.46 -2.45 12.71
C GLN A 293 -5.35 -2.96 11.28
N TYR A 294 -4.96 -4.22 11.14
CA TYR A 294 -4.72 -4.83 9.84
C TYR A 294 -5.77 -5.87 9.50
N PHE A 295 -6.16 -5.90 8.23
CA PHE A 295 -7.07 -6.89 7.67
C PHE A 295 -6.51 -7.43 6.36
N PHE A 296 -6.69 -8.71 6.11
CA PHE A 296 -6.29 -9.34 4.86
C PHE A 296 -7.37 -10.32 4.42
N GLN A 297 -7.88 -10.13 3.20
CA GLN A 297 -8.93 -10.96 2.60
C GLN A 297 -10.15 -11.17 3.51
N GLY A 298 -10.69 -10.10 4.09
CA GLY A 298 -11.89 -10.13 4.93
C GLY A 298 -11.64 -10.44 6.41
N HIS A 299 -10.46 -10.91 6.79
CA HIS A 299 -10.17 -11.35 8.15
C HIS A 299 -9.21 -10.38 8.85
N SER A 300 -9.34 -10.26 10.17
CA SER A 300 -8.36 -9.52 10.97
C SER A 300 -7.00 -10.22 10.91
N LEU A 301 -5.96 -9.46 10.61
CA LEU A 301 -4.59 -9.92 10.54
C LEU A 301 -3.87 -9.50 11.82
N ILE A 302 -3.71 -10.44 12.75
CA ILE A 302 -2.99 -10.21 14.01
C ILE A 302 -1.49 -10.38 13.74
N LEU A 303 -0.75 -9.29 13.90
CA LEU A 303 0.70 -9.25 13.72
C LEU A 303 1.37 -9.04 15.08
N GLU A 304 1.99 -10.08 15.61
CA GLU A 304 2.77 -9.98 16.84
C GLU A 304 4.04 -9.16 16.60
N PRO A 305 4.43 -8.22 17.49
CA PRO A 305 5.58 -7.33 17.26
C PRO A 305 6.90 -8.04 16.96
N SER A 306 7.08 -9.27 17.44
CA SER A 306 8.25 -10.12 17.24
C SER A 306 8.21 -10.95 15.94
N MET A 307 7.04 -11.04 15.29
CA MET A 307 6.82 -11.79 14.05
C MET A 307 7.71 -11.23 12.93
N LYS A 308 8.28 -12.11 12.11
CA LYS A 308 9.11 -11.72 10.98
C LYS A 308 8.26 -11.45 9.75
N VAL A 309 8.68 -10.49 8.93
CA VAL A 309 8.01 -10.12 7.67
C VAL A 309 7.87 -11.30 6.72
N VAL A 310 8.85 -12.22 6.68
CA VAL A 310 8.77 -13.44 5.87
C VAL A 310 7.53 -14.30 6.17
N SER A 311 6.94 -14.17 7.35
CA SER A 311 5.74 -14.89 7.77
C SER A 311 4.44 -14.17 7.39
N PHE A 312 4.51 -12.97 6.80
CA PHE A 312 3.33 -12.19 6.40
C PHE A 312 2.65 -12.84 5.18
N PRO A 313 1.34 -12.62 4.99
CA PRO A 313 0.67 -13.05 3.78
C PRO A 313 1.27 -12.35 2.55
N PRO A 314 1.35 -13.04 1.39
CA PRO A 314 1.78 -12.40 0.15
C PRO A 314 0.76 -11.35 -0.29
N THR A 315 1.24 -10.18 -0.69
CA THR A 315 0.39 -9.05 -1.10
C THR A 315 0.66 -8.64 -2.54
N THR A 316 -0.37 -8.14 -3.22
CA THR A 316 -0.27 -7.53 -4.56
C THR A 316 -1.05 -6.21 -4.55
N PRO A 317 -0.92 -5.35 -5.57
CA PRO A 317 -1.72 -4.13 -5.67
C PRO A 317 -3.24 -4.37 -5.56
N ASP A 318 -3.74 -5.47 -6.12
CA ASP A 318 -5.16 -5.86 -6.08
C ASP A 318 -5.55 -6.65 -4.83
N ARG A 319 -4.57 -7.11 -4.05
CA ARG A 319 -4.76 -7.84 -2.79
C ARG A 319 -3.86 -7.27 -1.70
N PRO A 320 -4.08 -6.00 -1.30
CA PRO A 320 -3.28 -5.37 -0.25
C PRO A 320 -3.72 -5.84 1.14
N ILE A 321 -2.90 -5.56 2.14
CA ILE A 321 -3.34 -5.52 3.54
C ILE A 321 -4.10 -4.21 3.74
N PHE A 322 -5.32 -4.28 4.25
CA PHE A 322 -6.09 -3.09 4.63
C PHE A 322 -5.64 -2.60 6.00
N LEU A 323 -5.33 -1.32 6.09
CA LEU A 323 -5.08 -0.60 7.34
C LEU A 323 -6.34 0.19 7.73
N ILE A 324 -6.80 -0.01 8.94
CA ILE A 324 -7.89 0.74 9.58
C ILE A 324 -7.34 1.34 10.87
N SER A 325 -7.51 2.63 11.06
CA SER A 325 -7.16 3.34 12.29
C SER A 325 -8.31 3.25 13.29
N ARG A 326 -7.99 2.95 14.55
CA ARG A 326 -8.92 3.07 15.69
C ARG A 326 -9.30 4.53 15.97
N CYS A 327 -8.53 5.46 15.42
CA CYS A 327 -8.59 6.88 15.65
C CYS A 327 -9.21 7.54 14.40
N PRO A 328 -9.89 8.70 14.53
CA PRO A 328 -10.52 9.34 13.38
C PRO A 328 -9.47 9.89 12.42
N GLU A 329 -9.50 9.42 11.17
CA GLU A 329 -8.60 9.85 10.10
C GLU A 329 -9.34 10.70 9.07
N LYS A 330 -8.63 11.63 8.43
CA LYS A 330 -9.17 12.41 7.32
C LYS A 330 -9.04 11.63 6.02
N THR A 331 -10.10 11.62 5.22
CA THR A 331 -10.04 11.12 3.84
C THR A 331 -9.19 12.05 2.99
N VAL A 332 -8.13 11.51 2.39
CA VAL A 332 -7.18 12.24 1.54
C VAL A 332 -7.40 11.89 0.07
N GLY A 333 -7.48 10.60 -0.23
CA GLY A 333 -7.52 10.07 -1.59
C GLY A 333 -6.14 10.01 -2.26
N LEU A 334 -6.10 9.44 -3.47
CA LEU A 334 -4.93 9.41 -4.34
C LEU A 334 -4.44 10.82 -4.67
N LEU A 335 -3.17 11.09 -4.37
CA LEU A 335 -2.49 12.32 -4.76
C LEU A 335 -2.05 12.23 -6.22
N TYR A 336 -2.60 13.09 -7.07
CA TYR A 336 -2.16 13.23 -8.46
C TYR A 336 -2.11 14.70 -8.86
N LYS A 337 -1.22 15.04 -9.80
CA LYS A 337 -1.21 16.33 -10.49
C LYS A 337 -1.74 16.12 -11.89
N GLU A 338 -2.70 16.93 -12.32
CA GLU A 338 -3.18 16.86 -13.70
C GLU A 338 -2.03 17.14 -14.68
N PRO A 339 -1.82 16.28 -15.70
CA PRO A 339 -0.71 16.45 -16.64
C PRO A 339 -0.82 17.74 -17.47
N GLU A 340 0.25 18.52 -17.46
CA GLU A 340 0.41 19.69 -18.31
C GLU A 340 0.44 19.27 -19.78
N SER A 341 -0.35 19.94 -20.62
CA SER A 341 -0.47 19.56 -22.03
C SER A 341 0.21 20.58 -22.93
N PRO A 342 1.00 20.14 -23.91
CA PRO A 342 1.59 21.05 -24.87
C PRO A 342 0.50 21.72 -25.73
N THR A 343 0.80 22.91 -26.24
CA THR A 343 -0.07 23.63 -27.17
C THR A 343 0.09 23.07 -28.57
N MET A 344 -1.04 22.82 -29.25
CA MET A 344 -1.01 22.28 -30.61
C MET A 344 -0.44 23.30 -31.60
N PRO A 345 0.52 22.91 -32.47
CA PRO A 345 1.04 23.78 -33.51
C PRO A 345 -0.08 24.23 -34.47
N THR A 346 -0.19 25.53 -34.73
CA THR A 346 -1.23 26.08 -35.61
C THR A 346 -0.88 25.96 -37.09
N ARG A 347 0.41 26.00 -37.42
CA ARG A 347 0.91 25.83 -38.79
C ARG A 347 1.15 24.35 -39.09
N PHE A 348 1.03 23.99 -40.37
CA PHE A 348 1.44 22.66 -40.85
C PHE A 348 2.97 22.58 -40.86
N ASP A 349 3.52 21.66 -40.08
CA ASP A 349 4.95 21.39 -40.00
C ASP A 349 5.14 19.95 -39.51
N ILE A 350 5.69 19.10 -40.37
CA ILE A 350 5.83 17.66 -40.10
C ILE A 350 6.66 17.39 -38.83
N LEU A 351 7.72 18.16 -38.59
CA LEU A 351 8.60 17.96 -37.44
C LEU A 351 7.96 18.46 -36.15
N ALA A 352 7.30 19.63 -36.20
CA ALA A 352 6.57 20.16 -35.05
C ALA A 352 5.37 19.26 -34.69
N ASP A 353 4.64 18.78 -35.70
CA ASP A 353 3.46 17.93 -35.51
C ASP A 353 3.85 16.53 -34.99
N PHE A 354 4.96 15.96 -35.47
CA PHE A 354 5.52 14.73 -34.89
C PHE A 354 5.97 14.92 -33.43
N SER A 355 6.68 16.01 -33.14
CA SER A 355 7.19 16.27 -31.78
C SER A 355 6.04 16.51 -30.81
N PHE A 356 5.00 17.26 -31.25
CA PHE A 356 3.77 17.46 -30.51
C PHE A 356 3.03 16.14 -30.26
N SER A 357 2.84 15.30 -31.29
CA SER A 357 2.12 14.03 -31.13
C SER A 357 2.83 13.08 -30.15
N LYS A 358 4.17 13.04 -30.16
CA LYS A 358 4.96 12.28 -29.18
C LYS A 358 4.69 12.77 -27.75
N ALA A 359 4.82 14.09 -27.52
CA ALA A 359 4.64 14.69 -26.19
C ALA A 359 3.21 14.53 -25.67
N VAL A 360 2.21 14.76 -26.52
CA VAL A 360 0.80 14.55 -26.18
C VAL A 360 0.50 13.10 -25.87
N LEU A 361 1.01 12.15 -26.66
CA LEU A 361 0.73 10.74 -26.41
C LEU A 361 1.25 10.31 -25.04
N GLY A 362 2.44 10.79 -24.63
CA GLY A 362 2.92 10.59 -23.26
C GLY A 362 1.98 11.16 -22.20
N VAL A 363 1.47 12.38 -22.42
CA VAL A 363 0.44 13.00 -21.57
C VAL A 363 -0.83 12.14 -21.50
N ILE A 364 -1.29 11.59 -22.62
CA ILE A 364 -2.48 10.72 -22.68
C ILE A 364 -2.27 9.42 -21.91
N HIS A 365 -1.09 8.77 -22.02
CA HIS A 365 -0.76 7.62 -21.20
C HIS A 365 -0.72 7.95 -19.71
N GLN A 366 -0.28 9.15 -19.32
CA GLN A 366 -0.35 9.60 -17.93
C GLN A 366 -1.81 9.78 -17.46
N TYR A 367 -2.68 10.38 -18.27
CA TYR A 367 -4.12 10.46 -17.95
C TYR A 367 -4.73 9.06 -17.77
N LEU A 368 -4.39 8.12 -18.65
CA LEU A 368 -4.87 6.74 -18.57
C LEU A 368 -4.39 6.06 -17.28
N ARG A 369 -3.09 6.15 -16.96
CA ARG A 369 -2.54 5.59 -15.70
C ARG A 369 -3.23 6.14 -14.47
N ILE A 370 -3.45 7.46 -14.41
CA ILE A 370 -4.17 8.08 -13.30
C ILE A 370 -5.60 7.54 -13.26
N ALA A 371 -6.32 7.50 -14.39
CA ALA A 371 -7.68 6.96 -14.43
C ALA A 371 -7.77 5.50 -13.95
N CYS A 372 -6.84 4.64 -14.38
CA CYS A 372 -6.75 3.26 -13.90
C CYS A 372 -6.46 3.19 -12.40
N SER A 373 -5.56 4.03 -11.89
CA SER A 373 -5.25 4.10 -10.45
C SER A 373 -6.45 4.58 -9.62
N LEU A 374 -7.24 5.53 -10.14
CA LEU A 374 -8.48 6.00 -9.50
C LEU A 374 -9.56 4.91 -9.51
N GLN A 375 -9.68 4.14 -10.58
CA GLN A 375 -10.60 3.00 -10.64
C GLN A 375 -10.18 1.91 -9.64
N GLN A 376 -8.91 1.51 -9.65
CA GLN A 376 -8.38 0.53 -8.69
C GLN A 376 -8.55 1.01 -7.24
N CYS A 377 -8.33 2.29 -6.96
CA CYS A 377 -8.58 2.87 -5.64
C CYS A 377 -10.05 2.72 -5.23
N GLN A 378 -11.02 2.98 -6.12
CA GLN A 378 -12.44 2.76 -5.84
C GLN A 378 -12.74 1.29 -5.55
N GLU A 379 -12.16 0.36 -6.31
CA GLU A 379 -12.32 -1.07 -6.08
C GLU A 379 -11.83 -1.46 -4.68
N LEU A 380 -10.65 -0.98 -4.30
CA LEU A 380 -10.07 -1.23 -2.98
C LEU A 380 -10.87 -0.58 -1.84
N ILE A 381 -11.39 0.64 -2.03
CA ILE A 381 -12.30 1.30 -1.08
C ILE A 381 -13.51 0.40 -0.82
N LEU A 382 -14.22 0.01 -1.88
CA LEU A 382 -15.45 -0.78 -1.75
C LEU A 382 -15.17 -2.16 -1.14
N GLN A 383 -14.10 -2.83 -1.57
CA GLN A 383 -13.68 -4.12 -0.97
C GLN A 383 -13.31 -3.98 0.51
N GLY A 384 -12.58 -2.92 0.86
CA GLY A 384 -12.17 -2.64 2.24
C GLY A 384 -13.37 -2.35 3.14
N PHE A 385 -14.32 -1.52 2.69
CA PHE A 385 -15.55 -1.25 3.44
C PHE A 385 -16.46 -2.46 3.54
N TYR A 386 -16.52 -3.31 2.52
CA TYR A 386 -17.23 -4.59 2.61
C TYR A 386 -16.69 -5.43 3.77
N CYS A 387 -15.36 -5.61 3.80
CA CYS A 387 -14.68 -6.34 4.87
C CYS A 387 -14.92 -5.67 6.23
N TYR A 388 -14.88 -4.34 6.28
CA TYR A 388 -15.03 -3.60 7.52
C TYR A 388 -16.46 -3.72 8.09
N ILE A 389 -17.48 -3.51 7.25
CA ILE A 389 -18.89 -3.64 7.62
C ILE A 389 -19.19 -5.06 8.12
N GLU A 390 -18.74 -6.09 7.41
CA GLU A 390 -18.97 -7.48 7.82
C GLU A 390 -18.29 -7.83 9.16
N ASN A 391 -17.08 -7.31 9.40
CA ASN A 391 -16.41 -7.49 10.70
C ASN A 391 -17.17 -6.79 11.84
N VAL A 392 -17.62 -5.55 11.65
CA VAL A 392 -18.42 -4.84 12.66
C VAL A 392 -19.78 -5.53 12.88
N ARG A 393 -20.37 -6.09 11.82
CA ARG A 393 -21.62 -6.87 11.90
C ARG A 393 -21.45 -8.14 12.73
N LEU A 394 -20.34 -8.85 12.54
CA LEU A 394 -20.00 -10.04 13.34
C LEU A 394 -19.77 -9.66 14.80
N GLU A 395 -19.11 -8.54 15.07
CA GLU A 395 -18.91 -7.99 16.41
C GLU A 395 -20.24 -7.65 17.09
N CYS A 396 -21.12 -6.89 16.42
CA CYS A 396 -22.48 -6.60 16.89
C CYS A 396 -23.25 -7.88 17.25
N THR A 397 -23.21 -8.89 16.37
CA THR A 397 -23.91 -10.16 16.57
C THR A 397 -23.36 -10.91 17.79
N THR A 398 -22.04 -10.90 17.96
CA THR A 398 -21.37 -11.50 19.12
C THR A 398 -21.75 -10.78 20.41
N VAL A 399 -21.76 -9.44 20.41
CA VAL A 399 -22.16 -8.66 21.58
C VAL A 399 -23.63 -8.91 21.94
N VAL A 400 -24.54 -8.91 20.96
CA VAL A 400 -25.96 -9.24 21.22
C VAL A 400 -26.11 -10.63 21.83
N HIS A 401 -25.40 -11.64 21.31
CA HIS A 401 -25.45 -12.99 21.85
C HIS A 401 -24.95 -13.03 23.31
N LYS A 402 -23.81 -12.41 23.59
CA LYS A 402 -23.26 -12.29 24.96
C LYS A 402 -24.21 -11.54 25.90
N SER A 403 -24.81 -10.44 25.45
CA SER A 403 -25.78 -9.66 26.23
C SER A 403 -27.05 -10.44 26.53
N ASN A 404 -27.53 -11.29 25.62
CA ASN A 404 -28.67 -12.16 25.89
C ASN A 404 -28.37 -13.21 26.96
N ILE A 405 -27.17 -13.82 26.93
CA ILE A 405 -26.72 -14.76 27.98
C ILE A 405 -26.67 -14.04 29.33
N LEU A 406 -26.11 -12.83 29.37
CA LEU A 406 -26.01 -12.03 30.58
C LEU A 406 -27.40 -11.65 31.14
N ASN A 407 -28.33 -11.28 30.26
CA ASN A 407 -29.71 -10.98 30.65
C ASN A 407 -30.38 -12.21 31.28
N MET A 408 -30.13 -13.42 30.76
CA MET A 408 -30.63 -14.66 31.37
C MET A 408 -30.03 -14.89 32.77
N LYS A 409 -28.72 -14.65 32.96
CA LYS A 409 -28.09 -14.71 34.28
C LYS A 409 -28.65 -13.69 35.26
N LEU A 410 -28.85 -12.46 34.81
CA LEU A 410 -29.42 -11.38 35.61
C LEU A 410 -30.85 -11.71 36.07
N ILE A 411 -31.70 -12.22 35.17
CA ILE A 411 -33.04 -12.70 35.49
C ILE A 411 -32.98 -13.83 36.53
N SER A 412 -32.03 -14.76 36.39
CA SER A 412 -31.82 -15.83 37.38
C SER A 412 -31.45 -15.28 38.76
N CYS A 413 -30.55 -14.29 38.84
CA CYS A 413 -30.16 -13.64 40.08
C CYS A 413 -31.34 -12.90 40.74
N LEU A 414 -32.12 -12.16 39.96
CA LEU A 414 -33.33 -11.47 40.43
C LEU A 414 -34.37 -12.46 40.98
N HIS A 415 -34.59 -13.59 40.29
CA HIS A 415 -35.46 -14.66 40.80
C HIS A 415 -34.94 -15.28 42.09
N MET A 416 -33.62 -15.42 42.24
CA MET A 416 -33.01 -15.95 43.46
C MET A 416 -33.16 -14.98 44.64
N GLU A 417 -32.98 -13.67 44.41
CA GLU A 417 -33.27 -12.65 45.41
C GLU A 417 -34.75 -12.63 45.81
N ASP A 418 -35.67 -12.76 44.85
CA ASP A 418 -37.11 -12.84 45.14
C ASP A 418 -37.39 -14.04 46.06
N LYS A 419 -36.78 -15.21 45.81
CA LYS A 419 -36.89 -16.39 46.69
C LYS A 419 -36.26 -16.16 48.07
N LEU A 420 -35.09 -15.55 48.14
CA LEU A 420 -34.40 -15.24 49.41
C LEU A 420 -35.18 -14.21 50.24
N SER A 421 -35.84 -13.24 49.60
CA SER A 421 -36.69 -12.25 50.27
C SER A 421 -37.96 -12.85 50.89
N LEU A 422 -38.47 -13.95 50.34
CA LEU A 422 -39.55 -14.73 50.94
C LEU A 422 -39.05 -15.51 52.16
N LEU A 423 -37.80 -15.99 52.13
CA LEU A 423 -37.18 -16.70 53.25
C LEU A 423 -36.81 -15.78 54.41
N SER A 424 -36.44 -14.52 54.15
CA SER A 424 -36.15 -13.51 55.19
C SER A 424 -37.38 -13.02 55.96
N GLN A 425 -38.60 -13.47 55.61
CA GLN A 425 -39.81 -13.25 56.42
C GLN A 425 -39.91 -14.23 57.61
N SER A 426 -38.98 -15.19 57.69
CA SER A 426 -38.67 -15.98 58.90
C SER A 426 -37.56 -15.28 59.72
N PRO A 427 -37.16 -15.69 60.94
CA PRO A 427 -36.42 -14.85 61.90
C PRO A 427 -34.94 -14.57 61.53
N ILE A 428 -34.57 -14.68 60.25
CA ILE A 428 -33.23 -14.51 59.71
C ILE A 428 -33.17 -13.16 59.01
N GLU A 429 -32.63 -12.14 59.68
CA GLU A 429 -32.30 -10.85 59.04
C GLU A 429 -31.13 -11.04 58.09
N ILE A 430 -31.33 -10.71 56.80
CA ILE A 430 -30.28 -10.70 55.78
C ILE A 430 -30.01 -9.22 55.41
N PRO A 431 -28.89 -8.62 55.85
CA PRO A 431 -28.52 -7.25 55.49
C PRO A 431 -28.30 -7.09 53.99
N ASP A 432 -28.57 -5.88 53.46
CA ASP A 432 -28.27 -5.41 52.09
C ASP A 432 -29.05 -6.02 50.90
N LEU A 433 -30.06 -6.87 51.14
CA LEU A 433 -30.82 -7.53 50.05
C LEU A 433 -31.68 -6.56 49.20
N VAL A 434 -32.23 -5.50 49.81
CA VAL A 434 -33.12 -4.54 49.11
C VAL A 434 -32.34 -3.63 48.17
N ASP A 435 -31.14 -3.20 48.59
CA ASP A 435 -30.27 -2.32 47.80
C ASP A 435 -29.66 -3.08 46.60
N SER A 436 -29.25 -4.34 46.83
CA SER A 436 -28.81 -5.25 45.77
C SER A 436 -29.90 -5.46 44.70
N ARG A 437 -31.14 -5.70 45.12
CA ARG A 437 -32.28 -5.88 44.21
C ARG A 437 -32.59 -4.66 43.37
N GLN A 438 -32.54 -3.48 43.98
CA GLN A 438 -32.77 -2.23 43.25
C GLN A 438 -31.66 -1.98 42.22
N LYS A 439 -30.41 -2.28 42.57
CA LYS A 439 -29.27 -2.21 41.65
C LYS A 439 -29.42 -3.17 40.47
N LEU A 440 -29.75 -4.45 40.71
CA LEU A 440 -29.93 -5.45 39.64
C LEU A 440 -31.08 -5.10 38.68
N LYS A 441 -32.17 -4.51 39.18
CA LYS A 441 -33.28 -4.03 38.32
C LYS A 441 -32.86 -2.88 37.41
N LEU A 442 -32.16 -1.88 37.94
CA LEU A 442 -31.63 -0.78 37.13
C LEU A 442 -30.72 -1.31 36.03
N THR A 443 -29.84 -2.25 36.38
CA THR A 443 -28.94 -2.89 35.42
C THR A 443 -29.67 -3.68 34.33
N GLN A 444 -30.83 -4.27 34.64
CA GLN A 444 -31.66 -4.97 33.66
C GLN A 444 -32.26 -4.00 32.64
N GLU A 445 -32.72 -2.84 33.11
CA GLU A 445 -33.24 -1.77 32.26
C GLU A 445 -32.12 -1.24 31.33
N ASP A 446 -30.94 -0.97 31.88
CA ASP A 446 -29.77 -0.51 31.11
C ASP A 446 -29.34 -1.52 30.05
N LEU A 447 -29.28 -2.81 30.39
CA LEU A 447 -28.93 -3.88 29.44
C LEU A 447 -29.95 -4.00 28.29
N SER A 448 -31.24 -3.81 28.58
CA SER A 448 -32.30 -3.81 27.57
C SER A 448 -32.16 -2.63 26.59
N ILE A 449 -31.80 -1.44 27.10
CA ILE A 449 -31.50 -0.27 26.28
C ILE A 449 -30.31 -0.56 25.37
N TYR A 450 -29.24 -1.16 25.90
CA TYR A 450 -28.05 -1.52 25.11
C TYR A 450 -28.36 -2.53 24.01
N ILE A 451 -29.10 -3.60 24.30
CA ILE A 451 -29.51 -4.59 23.28
C ILE A 451 -30.32 -3.90 22.17
N THR A 452 -31.22 -2.98 22.53
CA THR A 452 -32.01 -2.21 21.56
C THR A 452 -31.12 -1.30 20.70
N SER A 453 -30.15 -0.62 21.30
CA SER A 453 -29.18 0.21 20.58
C SER A 453 -28.32 -0.60 19.61
N ILE A 454 -27.82 -1.77 20.01
CA ILE A 454 -27.02 -2.63 19.11
C ILE A 454 -27.87 -3.15 17.95
N ARG A 455 -29.16 -3.50 18.18
CA ARG A 455 -30.07 -3.86 17.08
C ARG A 455 -30.28 -2.72 16.10
N LYS A 456 -30.37 -1.46 16.55
CA LYS A 456 -30.41 -0.29 15.66
C LYS A 456 -29.13 -0.17 14.83
N PHE A 457 -27.95 -0.43 15.42
CA PHE A 457 -26.70 -0.46 14.68
C PHE A 457 -26.66 -1.59 13.64
N GLN A 458 -27.20 -2.77 13.94
CA GLN A 458 -27.34 -3.85 12.94
C GLN A 458 -28.18 -3.42 11.74
N THR A 459 -29.32 -2.75 11.96
CA THR A 459 -30.14 -2.20 10.86
C THR A 459 -29.39 -1.12 10.07
N LYS A 460 -28.63 -0.25 10.73
CA LYS A 460 -27.78 0.75 10.07
C LYS A 460 -26.71 0.10 9.18
N LEU A 461 -26.07 -0.97 9.67
CA LEU A 461 -25.09 -1.75 8.90
C LEU A 461 -25.72 -2.44 7.68
N ASP A 462 -26.94 -2.98 7.81
CA ASP A 462 -27.66 -3.56 6.67
C ASP A 462 -27.95 -2.51 5.58
N HIS A 463 -28.29 -1.27 5.96
CA HIS A 463 -28.46 -0.17 5.01
C HIS A 463 -27.14 0.20 4.29
N LEU A 464 -26.05 0.32 5.04
CA LEU A 464 -24.71 0.57 4.48
C LEU A 464 -24.29 -0.52 3.50
N TYR A 465 -24.58 -1.78 3.82
CA TYR A 465 -24.29 -2.91 2.94
C TYR A 465 -25.05 -2.83 1.59
N VAL A 466 -26.32 -2.43 1.63
CA VAL A 466 -27.13 -2.24 0.42
C VAL A 466 -26.60 -1.08 -0.42
N GLU A 467 -26.19 0.02 0.20
CA GLU A 467 -25.55 1.15 -0.49
C GLU A 467 -24.24 0.71 -1.15
N LEU A 468 -23.39 -0.02 -0.42
CA LEU A 468 -22.14 -0.56 -0.92
C LEU A 468 -22.34 -1.45 -2.14
N SER A 469 -23.33 -2.35 -2.09
CA SER A 469 -23.65 -3.26 -3.20
C SER A 469 -23.99 -2.48 -4.48
N LYS A 470 -24.77 -1.39 -4.37
CA LYS A 470 -25.08 -0.52 -5.51
C LYS A 470 -23.85 0.16 -6.10
N HIS A 471 -22.95 0.68 -5.25
CA HIS A 471 -21.70 1.29 -5.73
C HIS A 471 -20.79 0.27 -6.42
N MET A 472 -20.76 -0.97 -5.95
CA MET A 472 -19.98 -2.05 -6.57
C MET A 472 -20.53 -2.42 -7.95
N GLU A 473 -21.85 -2.46 -8.12
CA GLU A 473 -22.50 -2.64 -9.43
C GLU A 473 -22.14 -1.51 -10.41
N ILE A 474 -22.27 -0.25 -9.97
CA ILE A 474 -21.93 0.94 -10.77
C ILE A 474 -20.47 0.90 -11.25
N LEU A 475 -19.54 0.50 -10.36
CA LEU A 475 -18.12 0.41 -10.67
C LEU A 475 -17.84 -0.73 -11.67
N THR A 476 -18.50 -1.87 -11.51
CA THR A 476 -18.34 -3.05 -12.40
C THR A 476 -18.83 -2.75 -13.82
N GLU A 477 -19.87 -1.93 -13.97
CA GLU A 477 -20.37 -1.49 -15.27
C GLU A 477 -19.55 -0.34 -15.89
N ASP A 478 -18.63 0.26 -15.13
CA ASP A 478 -17.85 1.40 -15.61
C ASP A 478 -16.85 1.01 -16.69
N LYS A 479 -17.07 1.56 -17.89
CA LYS A 479 -16.21 1.36 -19.06
C LYS A 479 -15.32 2.56 -19.39
N SER A 480 -15.11 3.48 -18.44
CA SER A 480 -14.45 4.75 -18.71
C SER A 480 -12.97 4.58 -19.07
N THR A 481 -12.24 3.72 -18.36
CA THR A 481 -10.82 3.42 -18.65
C THR A 481 -10.66 2.73 -19.99
N GLN A 482 -11.47 1.72 -20.33
CA GLN A 482 -11.42 1.05 -21.64
C GLN A 482 -11.77 2.01 -22.78
N LYS A 483 -12.70 2.95 -22.57
CA LYS A 483 -12.98 4.02 -23.55
C LYS A 483 -11.77 4.95 -23.74
N MET A 484 -11.03 5.27 -22.68
CA MET A 484 -9.79 6.05 -22.76
C MET A 484 -8.69 5.29 -23.50
N GLU A 485 -8.55 3.99 -23.27
CA GLU A 485 -7.61 3.11 -24.00
C GLU A 485 -7.88 3.14 -25.50
N VAL A 486 -9.14 2.95 -25.92
CA VAL A 486 -9.51 3.02 -27.35
C VAL A 486 -9.20 4.38 -27.97
N LEU A 487 -9.33 5.48 -27.21
CA LEU A 487 -8.93 6.81 -27.68
C LEU A 487 -7.41 6.96 -27.75
N SER A 488 -6.67 6.40 -26.79
CA SER A 488 -5.21 6.35 -26.79
C SER A 488 -4.68 5.59 -28.01
N ASP A 489 -5.28 4.45 -28.35
CA ASP A 489 -4.92 3.66 -29.53
C ASP A 489 -5.11 4.46 -30.82
N LYS A 490 -6.23 5.18 -30.95
CA LYS A 490 -6.48 6.06 -32.10
C LYS A 490 -5.42 7.16 -32.22
N ILE A 491 -5.00 7.75 -31.11
CA ILE A 491 -3.95 8.77 -31.07
C ILE A 491 -2.58 8.14 -31.43
N THR A 492 -2.33 6.92 -30.96
CA THR A 492 -1.11 6.15 -31.27
C THR A 492 -1.00 5.84 -32.76
N ILE A 493 -2.11 5.50 -33.42
CA ILE A 493 -2.14 5.30 -34.87
C ILE A 493 -1.71 6.58 -35.62
N VAL A 494 -2.24 7.74 -35.22
CA VAL A 494 -1.85 9.03 -35.81
C VAL A 494 -0.36 9.33 -35.55
N HIS A 495 0.14 9.09 -34.34
CA HIS A 495 1.57 9.27 -34.02
C HIS A 495 2.47 8.38 -34.91
N ARG A 496 2.08 7.11 -35.11
CA ARG A 496 2.81 6.19 -36.00
C ARG A 496 2.81 6.68 -37.45
N GLN A 497 1.70 7.27 -37.92
CA GLN A 497 1.65 7.87 -39.24
C GLN A 497 2.58 9.09 -39.33
N TYR A 498 2.58 9.99 -38.35
CA TYR A 498 3.49 11.14 -38.32
C TYR A 498 4.97 10.72 -38.26
N ARG A 499 5.27 9.60 -37.61
CA ARG A 499 6.62 9.00 -37.62
C ARG A 499 7.05 8.61 -39.04
N LYS A 500 6.14 8.04 -39.84
CA LYS A 500 6.39 7.70 -41.25
C LYS A 500 6.54 8.96 -42.10
N ASP A 501 5.67 9.95 -41.91
CA ASP A 501 5.70 11.21 -42.66
C ASP A 501 7.03 11.95 -42.44
N LYS A 502 7.51 11.97 -41.18
CA LYS A 502 8.83 12.50 -40.81
C LYS A 502 9.97 11.78 -41.55
N ALA A 503 9.89 10.45 -41.69
CA ALA A 503 10.91 9.67 -42.40
C ALA A 503 10.89 9.94 -43.91
N SER A 504 9.71 10.17 -44.49
CA SER A 504 9.53 10.51 -45.91
C SER A 504 9.98 11.94 -46.25
N GLY A 505 9.93 12.87 -45.30
CA GLY A 505 10.41 14.25 -45.43
C GLY A 505 9.45 15.18 -46.18
N LYS A 506 9.09 14.89 -47.45
CA LYS A 506 8.17 15.72 -48.25
C LYS A 506 6.96 14.90 -48.69
N LEU A 507 5.77 15.32 -48.26
CA LEU A 507 4.51 14.68 -48.60
C LEU A 507 4.00 15.17 -49.97
N ASN A 508 3.28 14.29 -50.69
CA ASN A 508 2.51 14.70 -51.87
C ASN A 508 1.23 15.44 -51.43
N TYR A 509 0.50 16.03 -52.39
CA TYR A 509 -0.70 16.81 -52.08
C TYR A 509 -1.76 16.02 -51.29
N ASN A 510 -2.01 14.76 -51.66
CA ASN A 510 -3.03 13.94 -51.01
C ASN A 510 -2.61 13.58 -49.58
N ASP A 511 -1.35 13.16 -49.39
CA ASP A 511 -0.80 12.82 -48.08
C ASP A 511 -0.75 14.05 -47.16
N GLU A 512 -0.48 15.25 -47.70
CA GLU A 512 -0.56 16.50 -46.95
C GLU A 512 -1.99 16.80 -46.47
N GLN A 513 -3.01 16.58 -47.31
CA GLN A 513 -4.40 16.76 -46.88
C GLN A 513 -4.80 15.73 -45.82
N ILE A 514 -4.37 14.47 -45.97
CA ILE A 514 -4.60 13.41 -44.99
C ILE A 514 -3.95 13.79 -43.65
N HIS A 515 -2.70 14.22 -43.65
CA HIS A 515 -1.98 14.65 -42.45
C HIS A 515 -2.71 15.80 -41.72
N LYS A 516 -3.20 16.80 -42.47
CA LYS A 516 -3.99 17.91 -41.92
C LYS A 516 -5.33 17.44 -41.35
N PHE A 517 -5.99 16.47 -41.98
CA PHE A 517 -7.23 15.88 -41.46
C PHE A 517 -6.97 15.08 -40.17
N GLU A 518 -5.92 14.27 -40.15
CA GLU A 518 -5.48 13.54 -38.95
C GLU A 518 -5.14 14.48 -37.79
N LYS A 519 -4.58 15.65 -38.08
CA LYS A 519 -4.30 16.69 -37.07
C LYS A 519 -5.58 17.19 -36.38
N ILE A 520 -6.67 17.34 -37.13
CA ILE A 520 -7.99 17.71 -36.58
C ILE A 520 -8.55 16.56 -35.73
N ASN A 521 -8.46 15.32 -36.22
CA ASN A 521 -8.90 14.13 -35.48
C ASN A 521 -8.13 13.94 -34.17
N LEU A 522 -6.82 14.15 -34.21
CA LEU A 522 -5.94 14.13 -33.04
C LEU A 522 -6.44 15.13 -31.99
N SER A 523 -6.67 16.39 -32.38
CA SER A 523 -7.22 17.43 -31.49
C SER A 523 -8.55 17.02 -30.85
N ASN A 524 -9.47 16.46 -31.64
CA ASN A 524 -10.77 16.01 -31.15
C ASN A 524 -10.66 14.83 -30.18
N ASN A 525 -9.78 13.86 -30.46
CA ASN A 525 -9.55 12.72 -29.57
C ASN A 525 -8.91 13.16 -28.25
N ILE A 526 -7.94 14.08 -28.27
CA ILE A 526 -7.33 14.64 -27.05
C ILE A 526 -8.39 15.30 -26.17
N LYS A 527 -9.27 16.13 -26.77
CA LYS A 527 -10.36 16.78 -26.03
C LYS A 527 -11.29 15.76 -25.38
N LYS A 528 -11.64 14.69 -26.10
CA LYS A 528 -12.49 13.60 -25.58
C LYS A 528 -11.84 12.84 -24.42
N VAL A 529 -10.54 12.57 -24.48
CA VAL A 529 -9.82 11.93 -23.38
C VAL A 529 -9.88 12.81 -22.13
N LYS A 530 -9.60 14.11 -22.27
CA LYS A 530 -9.63 15.06 -21.15
C LYS A 530 -11.02 15.23 -20.55
N SER A 531 -12.06 15.34 -21.37
CA SER A 531 -13.44 15.44 -20.87
C SER A 531 -13.86 14.15 -20.18
N LEU A 532 -13.56 12.98 -20.75
CA LEU A 532 -13.88 11.69 -20.12
C LEU A 532 -13.17 11.52 -18.78
N PHE A 533 -11.91 11.96 -18.69
CA PHE A 533 -11.17 11.96 -17.42
C PHE A 533 -11.83 12.86 -16.37
N ARG A 534 -12.06 14.15 -16.70
CA ARG A 534 -12.58 15.14 -15.74
C ARG A 534 -14.05 14.94 -15.38
N ASP A 535 -14.88 14.74 -16.39
CA ASP A 535 -16.34 14.76 -16.26
C ASP A 535 -16.90 13.37 -15.93
N THR A 536 -16.07 12.32 -15.90
CA THR A 536 -16.53 10.97 -15.57
C THR A 536 -15.62 10.30 -14.55
N CYS A 537 -14.34 10.06 -14.88
CA CYS A 537 -13.45 9.32 -13.98
C CYS A 537 -13.25 10.07 -12.65
N LEU A 538 -12.94 11.37 -12.70
CA LEU A 538 -12.76 12.17 -11.49
C LEU A 538 -14.06 12.32 -10.72
N GLN A 539 -15.17 12.64 -11.39
CA GLN A 539 -16.45 12.84 -10.70
C GLN A 539 -16.85 11.61 -9.89
N LYS A 540 -16.85 10.42 -10.52
CA LYS A 540 -17.18 9.15 -9.85
C LYS A 540 -16.25 8.84 -8.69
N TYR A 541 -14.96 9.11 -8.86
CA TYR A 541 -13.97 8.94 -7.80
C TYR A 541 -14.26 9.84 -6.58
N HIS A 542 -14.58 11.13 -6.80
CA HIS A 542 -14.93 12.03 -5.70
C HIS A 542 -16.25 11.64 -5.02
N GLU A 543 -17.24 11.17 -5.78
CA GLU A 543 -18.47 10.60 -5.22
C GLU A 543 -18.17 9.39 -4.32
N CYS A 544 -17.30 8.48 -4.76
CA CYS A 544 -16.85 7.33 -3.95
C CYS A 544 -16.12 7.77 -2.68
N LEU A 545 -15.24 8.77 -2.74
CA LEU A 545 -14.57 9.31 -1.55
C LEU A 545 -15.54 9.95 -0.57
N SER A 546 -16.55 10.68 -1.06
CA SER A 546 -17.60 11.28 -0.23
C SER A 546 -18.39 10.21 0.52
N VAL A 547 -18.75 9.14 -0.17
CA VAL A 547 -19.46 7.99 0.43
C VAL A 547 -18.57 7.28 1.45
N ALA A 548 -17.30 7.04 1.13
CA ALA A 548 -16.31 6.44 2.04
C ALA A 548 -16.10 7.27 3.32
N ALA A 549 -16.09 8.60 3.22
CA ALA A 549 -15.97 9.49 4.38
C ALA A 549 -17.20 9.37 5.30
N ASN A 550 -18.40 9.30 4.73
CA ASN A 550 -19.63 9.09 5.49
C ASN A 550 -19.63 7.72 6.20
N TRP A 551 -19.31 6.65 5.46
CA TRP A 551 -19.21 5.29 6.02
C TRP A 551 -18.16 5.20 7.13
N THR A 552 -17.03 5.89 6.98
CA THR A 552 -16.00 5.98 8.03
C THR A 552 -16.57 6.57 9.32
N SER A 553 -17.29 7.69 9.23
CA SER A 553 -17.89 8.34 10.39
C SER A 553 -18.94 7.44 11.06
N GLU A 554 -19.79 6.79 10.28
CA GLU A 554 -20.83 5.91 10.81
C GLU A 554 -20.27 4.65 11.48
N LEU A 555 -19.26 4.01 10.86
CA LEU A 555 -18.62 2.83 11.42
C LEU A 555 -17.81 3.18 12.67
N HIS A 556 -17.13 4.33 12.69
CA HIS A 556 -16.40 4.80 13.87
C HIS A 556 -17.34 5.06 15.06
N GLU A 557 -18.51 5.66 14.81
CA GLU A 557 -19.55 5.84 15.83
C GLU A 557 -19.99 4.48 16.41
N ILE A 558 -20.31 3.51 15.56
CA ILE A 558 -20.73 2.16 15.98
C ILE A 558 -19.64 1.48 16.80
N GLN A 559 -18.39 1.49 16.33
CA GLN A 559 -17.27 0.88 17.04
C GLN A 559 -17.00 1.52 18.40
N THR A 560 -17.14 2.84 18.51
CA THR A 560 -16.94 3.55 19.79
C THR A 560 -17.96 3.07 20.81
N HIS A 561 -19.24 3.00 20.42
CA HIS A 561 -20.29 2.46 21.29
C HIS A 561 -20.07 0.98 21.63
N LEU A 562 -19.64 0.13 20.67
CA LEU A 562 -19.34 -1.27 20.93
C LEU A 562 -18.20 -1.44 21.95
N LYS A 563 -17.18 -0.58 21.91
CA LYS A 563 -16.09 -0.57 22.91
C LYS A 563 -16.62 -0.17 24.29
N GLU A 564 -17.42 0.89 24.38
CA GLU A 564 -18.06 1.31 25.65
C GLU A 564 -18.93 0.18 26.21
N PHE A 565 -19.72 -0.49 25.37
CA PHE A 565 -20.50 -1.65 25.79
C PHE A 565 -19.64 -2.81 26.25
N THR A 566 -18.49 -3.05 25.62
CA THR A 566 -17.58 -4.13 26.01
C THR A 566 -17.00 -3.87 27.41
N VAL A 567 -16.64 -2.62 27.72
CA VAL A 567 -16.17 -2.23 29.06
C VAL A 567 -17.28 -2.42 30.09
N TYR A 568 -18.48 -1.87 29.82
CA TYR A 568 -19.65 -2.04 30.68
C TYR A 568 -20.00 -3.53 30.90
N PHE A 569 -19.93 -4.34 29.85
CA PHE A 569 -20.20 -5.78 29.90
C PHE A 569 -19.23 -6.52 30.84
N ILE A 570 -17.94 -6.18 30.81
CA ILE A 570 -16.93 -6.78 31.69
C ILE A 570 -17.20 -6.44 33.16
N GLU A 571 -17.58 -5.19 33.44
CA GLU A 571 -17.94 -4.75 34.79
C GLU A 571 -19.20 -5.45 35.29
N LEU A 572 -20.24 -5.51 34.46
CA LEU A 572 -21.49 -6.19 34.81
C LEU A 572 -21.30 -7.69 35.03
N LEU A 573 -20.48 -8.35 34.21
CA LEU A 573 -20.17 -9.77 34.42
C LEU A 573 -19.51 -10.01 35.78
N ARG A 574 -18.62 -9.10 36.21
CA ARG A 574 -17.96 -9.17 37.53
C ARG A 574 -18.95 -8.92 38.66
N ASP A 575 -19.84 -7.94 38.52
CA ASP A 575 -20.88 -7.64 39.52
C ASP A 575 -21.83 -8.83 39.69
N LEU A 576 -22.24 -9.46 38.58
CA LEU A 576 -23.10 -10.66 38.60
C LEU A 576 -22.41 -11.87 39.23
N GLN A 577 -21.13 -12.11 38.93
CA GLN A 577 -20.36 -13.17 39.58
C GLN A 577 -20.28 -12.96 41.10
N THR A 578 -20.05 -11.72 41.53
CA THR A 578 -20.01 -11.36 42.96
C THR A 578 -21.37 -11.58 43.63
N CYS A 579 -22.47 -11.27 42.92
CA CYS A 579 -23.83 -11.51 43.38
C CYS A 579 -24.15 -13.02 43.50
N GLU A 580 -23.78 -13.83 42.49
CA GLU A 580 -23.94 -15.29 42.53
C GLU A 580 -23.16 -15.92 43.71
N GLU A 581 -21.94 -15.46 43.97
CA GLU A 581 -21.16 -15.88 45.14
C GLU A 581 -21.81 -15.48 46.47
N HIS A 582 -22.38 -14.27 46.53
CA HIS A 582 -23.10 -13.79 47.72
C HIS A 582 -24.34 -14.65 47.98
N HIS A 583 -25.17 -14.90 46.96
CA HIS A 583 -26.33 -15.78 47.07
C HIS A 583 -25.96 -17.19 47.54
N SER A 584 -24.86 -17.75 47.01
CA SER A 584 -24.37 -19.07 47.42
C SER A 584 -24.00 -19.10 48.92
N LYS A 585 -23.29 -18.08 49.41
CA LYS A 585 -22.94 -17.95 50.84
C LYS A 585 -24.17 -17.75 51.73
N VAL A 586 -25.16 -17.00 51.28
CA VAL A 586 -26.41 -16.80 52.01
C VAL A 586 -27.20 -18.11 52.10
N LEU A 587 -27.33 -18.84 51.00
CA LEU A 587 -27.99 -20.14 50.96
C LEU A 587 -27.30 -21.15 51.90
N GLU A 588 -25.96 -21.19 51.93
CA GLU A 588 -25.21 -22.02 52.88
C GLU A 588 -25.53 -21.65 54.34
N ARG A 589 -25.58 -20.36 54.68
CA ARG A 589 -25.94 -19.90 56.03
C ARG A 589 -27.37 -20.29 56.40
N VAL A 590 -28.33 -20.12 55.48
CA VAL A 590 -29.74 -20.48 55.70
C VAL A 590 -29.85 -21.99 55.95
N LEU A 591 -29.18 -22.82 55.14
CA LEU A 591 -29.09 -24.28 55.34
C LEU A 591 -28.53 -24.66 56.70
N LEU A 592 -27.44 -24.02 57.14
CA LEU A 592 -26.84 -24.26 58.45
C LEU A 592 -27.77 -23.85 59.60
N SER A 593 -28.50 -22.74 59.47
CA SER A 593 -29.47 -22.30 60.49
C SER A 593 -30.71 -23.20 60.59
N LEU A 594 -31.18 -23.77 59.47
CA LEU A 594 -32.27 -24.75 59.47
C LEU A 594 -31.86 -26.07 60.16
N GLN A 595 -30.57 -26.41 60.16
CA GLN A 595 -30.04 -27.58 60.86
C GLN A 595 -29.87 -27.37 62.38
N GLN A 596 -29.99 -26.15 62.90
CA GLN A 596 -29.74 -25.81 64.32
C GLN A 596 -31.00 -25.59 65.18
N VAL A 597 -32.21 -25.80 64.65
CA VAL A 597 -33.46 -25.65 65.43
C VAL A 597 -33.62 -26.81 66.45
N PRO A 598 -33.73 -26.56 67.77
CA PRO A 598 -33.88 -27.64 68.76
C PRO A 598 -35.28 -28.27 68.71
N LEU A 599 -35.37 -29.60 68.64
CA LEU A 599 -36.60 -30.34 68.91
C LEU A 599 -37.04 -30.11 70.37
N MET A 600 -38.18 -29.46 70.57
CA MET A 600 -38.92 -29.48 71.85
C MET A 600 -40.06 -30.51 71.77
N PRO A 601 -40.36 -31.23 72.87
CA PRO A 601 -41.16 -32.45 72.83
C PRO A 601 -42.67 -32.17 72.77
N GLN A 602 -43.38 -32.83 71.86
CA GLN A 602 -44.85 -32.88 71.85
C GLN A 602 -45.37 -34.06 72.69
N PRO A 603 -46.51 -33.90 73.40
CA PRO A 603 -47.17 -34.99 74.10
C PRO A 603 -48.04 -35.84 73.16
N THR A 604 -48.11 -37.11 73.55
CA THR A 604 -48.73 -38.32 72.97
C THR A 604 -50.07 -38.22 72.25
N ASP A 605 -50.11 -39.00 71.14
CA ASP A 605 -51.18 -39.83 70.58
C ASP A 605 -52.48 -39.20 70.01
N ASN A 606 -52.59 -39.26 68.68
CA ASN A 606 -53.84 -39.56 67.96
C ASN A 606 -53.56 -40.19 66.57
N PRO A 607 -54.27 -41.25 66.15
CA PRO A 607 -53.95 -42.05 64.96
C PRO A 607 -54.59 -41.46 63.69
N VAL A 608 -54.17 -40.26 63.27
CA VAL A 608 -54.57 -39.65 61.97
C VAL A 608 -53.35 -39.18 61.15
N ASP A 609 -52.12 -39.29 61.68
CA ASP A 609 -50.97 -38.56 61.11
C ASP A 609 -50.08 -39.38 60.14
N ASN A 610 -50.28 -40.70 60.03
CA ASN A 610 -49.44 -41.53 59.16
C ASN A 610 -49.72 -41.32 57.66
N ASP A 611 -50.99 -41.19 57.24
CA ASP A 611 -51.32 -40.99 55.83
C ASP A 611 -50.89 -39.60 55.33
N HIS A 612 -50.96 -38.58 56.21
CA HIS A 612 -50.52 -37.24 55.88
C HIS A 612 -48.98 -37.14 55.83
N MET A 613 -48.25 -37.85 56.69
CA MET A 613 -46.79 -37.97 56.58
C MET A 613 -46.35 -38.72 55.33
N VAL A 614 -47.03 -39.82 54.97
CA VAL A 614 -46.71 -40.59 53.74
C VAL A 614 -46.98 -39.75 52.49
N LEU A 615 -48.09 -39.00 52.45
CA LEU A 615 -48.38 -38.05 51.36
C LEU A 615 -47.31 -36.96 51.26
N ARG A 616 -46.85 -36.42 52.39
CA ARG A 616 -45.84 -35.36 52.42
C ARG A 616 -44.43 -35.85 52.08
N LEU A 617 -44.09 -37.09 52.47
CA LEU A 617 -42.85 -37.75 52.06
C LEU A 617 -42.84 -38.08 50.57
N ASN A 618 -43.97 -38.47 49.99
CA ASN A 618 -44.09 -38.69 48.55
C ASN A 618 -44.01 -37.36 47.77
N GLN A 619 -44.65 -36.28 48.23
CA GLN A 619 -44.50 -34.95 47.63
C GLN A 619 -43.04 -34.46 47.71
N LEU A 620 -42.39 -34.62 48.85
CA LEU A 620 -40.98 -34.24 49.01
C LEU A 620 -40.06 -35.08 48.10
N LYS A 621 -40.36 -36.37 47.93
CA LYS A 621 -39.64 -37.23 46.99
C LYS A 621 -39.82 -36.76 45.56
N ASP A 622 -41.05 -36.42 45.14
CA ASP A 622 -41.33 -35.94 43.78
C ASP A 622 -40.65 -34.59 43.50
N GLU A 623 -40.62 -33.67 44.49
CA GLU A 623 -39.90 -32.40 44.39
C GLU A 623 -38.38 -32.61 44.32
N MET A 624 -37.82 -33.52 45.12
CA MET A 624 -36.40 -33.86 45.06
C MET A 624 -36.00 -34.54 43.74
N GLU A 625 -36.86 -35.39 43.18
CA GLU A 625 -36.64 -36.00 41.85
C GLU A 625 -36.74 -34.98 40.71
N LEU A 626 -37.53 -33.91 40.88
CA LEU A 626 -37.58 -32.80 39.92
C LEU A 626 -36.30 -31.97 39.97
N VAL A 627 -35.86 -31.58 41.17
CA VAL A 627 -34.62 -30.82 41.37
C VAL A 627 -33.39 -31.61 40.92
N ALA A 628 -33.35 -32.93 41.17
CA ALA A 628 -32.28 -33.80 40.68
C ALA A 628 -32.23 -33.83 39.14
N ARG A 629 -33.39 -33.85 38.46
CA ARG A 629 -33.45 -33.79 37.00
C ARG A 629 -33.01 -32.45 36.45
N GLU A 630 -33.38 -31.34 37.08
CA GLU A 630 -32.94 -30.00 36.69
C GLU A 630 -31.42 -29.82 36.90
N LEU A 631 -30.87 -30.30 38.00
CA LEU A 631 -29.42 -30.31 38.24
C LEU A 631 -28.67 -31.17 37.23
N GLN A 632 -29.22 -32.33 36.87
CA GLN A 632 -28.62 -33.20 35.86
C GLN A 632 -28.67 -32.57 34.45
N HIS A 633 -29.74 -31.83 34.15
CA HIS A 633 -29.84 -31.04 32.91
C HIS A 633 -28.86 -29.86 32.89
N ASN A 634 -28.73 -29.14 34.00
CA ASN A 634 -27.76 -28.04 34.12
C ASN A 634 -26.32 -28.53 34.03
N ASN A 635 -26.01 -29.69 34.64
CA ASN A 635 -24.69 -30.30 34.51
C ASN A 635 -24.40 -30.76 33.07
N SER A 636 -25.38 -31.28 32.33
CA SER A 636 -25.16 -31.63 30.91
C SER A 636 -24.97 -30.39 30.02
N LEU A 637 -25.66 -29.28 30.33
CA LEU A 637 -25.43 -27.99 29.68
C LEU A 637 -24.01 -27.47 29.98
N ILE A 638 -23.54 -27.56 31.22
CA ILE A 638 -22.18 -27.17 31.61
C ILE A 638 -21.13 -28.06 30.93
N GLU A 639 -21.34 -29.37 30.85
CA GLU A 639 -20.45 -30.29 30.12
C GLU A 639 -20.43 -30.00 28.62
N SER A 640 -21.57 -29.63 28.02
CA SER A 640 -21.63 -29.21 26.60
C SER A 640 -20.89 -27.88 26.34
N LEU A 641 -20.89 -26.97 27.31
CA LEU A 641 -20.13 -25.71 27.28
C LEU A 641 -18.63 -25.93 27.53
N GLY A 642 -18.27 -26.93 28.35
CA GLY A 642 -16.90 -27.38 28.57
C GLY A 642 -16.29 -28.08 27.36
N ALA A 643 -17.08 -28.88 26.62
CA ALA A 643 -16.64 -29.52 25.39
C ALA A 643 -16.39 -28.54 24.24
N MET A 644 -17.05 -27.36 24.25
CA MET A 644 -16.77 -26.28 23.30
C MET A 644 -15.51 -25.46 23.63
N THR A 645 -14.96 -25.60 24.84
CA THR A 645 -13.76 -24.87 25.28
C THR A 645 -12.49 -25.73 25.30
N MET A 646 -12.58 -27.03 25.01
CA MET A 646 -11.43 -27.92 24.86
C MET A 646 -11.58 -28.80 23.60
N SER A 647 -11.35 -28.20 22.42
CA SER A 647 -10.68 -28.94 21.35
C SER A 647 -9.21 -28.50 21.30
N PRO A 648 -8.26 -29.42 21.48
CA PRO A 648 -6.91 -29.25 20.96
C PRO A 648 -6.90 -29.75 19.51
N GLY A 649 -6.69 -28.82 18.57
CA GLY A 649 -6.17 -29.08 17.22
C GLY A 649 -7.21 -29.28 16.12
N VAL A 650 -7.21 -28.39 15.12
CA VAL A 650 -6.53 -28.54 13.81
C VAL A 650 -6.30 -27.15 13.22
#